data_AF-A0A7W1U0L2-F1
#
_entry.id   AF-A0A7W1U0L2-F1
#
_cell.length_a   1.000
_cell.length_b   1.000
_cell.length_c   1.000
_cell.angle_alpha   90.00
_cell.angle_beta   90.00
_cell.angle_gamma   90.00
#
_symmetry.space_group_name_H-M   'P 1'
#
loop_
_entity.id
_entity.type
_entity.pdbx_description
1 polymer ?
#
loop_
_entity_poly.entity_id
_entity_poly.type
_entity_poly.pdbx_seq_one_letter_code
_entity_poly.pdbx_strand_id
1 'polypeptide(L)'
;MQKQDDEFFDIAPLFETSNEEHSSTFYRETIRNILKRILPVNVLPKGEDPDHTAEQRKEFFALLPHFFSTKIEHAPSVMSFCMLSKLRPNAFRFFFDMISNWLVPGKRLNILQFYAVDFRFPAFGEDIFTLCEVRLYIETAKELEILERNLPILDTELRLGMRSSYYARRIMEVKGLTADVKTATIQEYIVSLISRFPKAFDHDLLTEMQLVLVMCREDFKAIRESRHLSRIISVHYLFRKELRKAVKEHADRRHLNLKIFRSSLHLSNHLKPVLGMLVGVNFLRANETFEERHLIGSIQNYIPSAKVVENSFFSNRRGNEEICTLYLELEKEDGERFSTQEIRLLQQELPSDLKDRIEHLMHPIFMPRNEEEIMRNILSLSNQIKYLHDLPQVIISFDKQTNSELVFNVILVRICKPTMNSIQEKFKATPSSLIYVHDRSKVVGYLRKTYPKEATVFGVKLQKNQFLRRDHSIDLNKARQTVIAELTHVVGEVRDFNGGMISKQHELLCAVRGQLNGFKYNELMLENFFYSLTPDVMRTVLDPTLLTTLFNLLLESLDNSLLRGEKHSLRIRFGASCVFAMIKAEDRSIKEHLAKALHRFDYQGGHMASSFVLVYDVAYLGYIYLSDVRRNQEAFYEFLQANLSLLTPIPSCSFYQSLLIDKD
;
A
#
# COMPACT_ATOMS: atom_id res chain seq x y z
N MET A 1 57.91 -12.07 59.08
CA MET A 1 56.51 -12.51 59.24
C MET A 1 56.00 -12.95 57.88
N GLN A 2 55.95 -14.26 57.65
CA GLN A 2 55.39 -14.86 56.44
C GLN A 2 53.88 -14.57 56.41
N LYS A 3 53.40 -13.95 55.32
CA LYS A 3 51.97 -13.86 55.03
C LYS A 3 51.49 -15.28 54.74
N GLN A 4 50.55 -15.74 55.54
CA GLN A 4 49.76 -16.93 55.27
C GLN A 4 48.98 -16.63 53.98
N ASP A 5 49.40 -17.20 52.85
CA ASP A 5 48.63 -17.13 51.61
C ASP A 5 47.33 -17.91 51.84
N ASP A 6 46.23 -17.19 52.05
CA ASP A 6 44.88 -17.75 52.00
C ASP A 6 44.71 -18.50 50.67
N GLU A 7 44.61 -19.83 50.73
CA GLU A 7 44.24 -20.67 49.60
C GLU A 7 42.95 -20.12 48.96
N PHE A 8 43.06 -19.61 47.73
CA PHE A 8 41.94 -19.19 46.90
C PHE A 8 42.08 -19.88 45.55
N PHE A 9 40.98 -20.23 44.90
CA PHE A 9 41.04 -20.87 43.57
C PHE A 9 41.98 -20.12 42.62
N ASP A 10 42.68 -20.87 41.78
CA ASP A 10 43.40 -20.26 40.67
C ASP A 10 42.41 -19.57 39.71
N ILE A 11 42.80 -18.41 39.17
CA ILE A 11 41.94 -17.56 38.34
C ILE A 11 42.71 -17.20 37.07
N ALA A 12 42.13 -17.54 35.93
CA ALA A 12 42.66 -17.18 34.62
C ALA A 12 41.77 -16.12 33.95
N PRO A 13 42.19 -14.85 33.86
CA PRO A 13 41.48 -13.82 33.10
C PRO A 13 41.61 -14.10 31.59
N LEU A 14 40.56 -13.81 30.81
CA LEU A 14 40.51 -14.20 29.38
C LEU A 14 41.16 -13.23 28.38
N PHE A 15 41.86 -12.20 28.85
CA PHE A 15 42.49 -11.18 28.00
C PHE A 15 43.97 -11.46 27.70
N GLU A 16 44.44 -12.69 27.89
CA GLU A 16 45.85 -13.08 27.69
C GLU A 16 46.28 -12.87 26.21
N THR A 17 46.98 -11.78 25.97
CA THR A 17 47.92 -11.64 24.86
C THR A 17 49.33 -11.74 25.43
N SER A 18 50.20 -12.45 24.72
CA SER A 18 51.42 -13.11 25.21
C SER A 18 52.57 -12.23 25.73
N ASN A 19 52.36 -10.95 26.07
CA ASN A 19 53.46 -10.02 26.37
C ASN A 19 53.29 -9.08 27.60
N GLU A 20 52.29 -9.25 28.49
CA GLU A 20 52.13 -8.36 29.67
C GLU A 20 51.91 -9.11 31.01
N GLU A 21 52.99 -9.63 31.60
CA GLU A 21 52.94 -10.34 32.89
C GLU A 21 52.41 -9.47 34.05
N HIS A 22 52.77 -8.18 34.09
CA HIS A 22 52.43 -7.28 35.23
C HIS A 22 50.95 -6.87 35.25
N SER A 23 50.34 -6.62 34.08
CA SER A 23 48.91 -6.31 33.97
C SER A 23 48.06 -7.51 34.43
N SER A 24 48.48 -8.73 34.07
CA SER A 24 47.75 -9.96 34.41
C SER A 24 47.67 -10.23 35.91
N THR A 25 48.71 -9.90 36.67
CA THR A 25 48.75 -10.10 38.13
C THR A 25 47.75 -9.16 38.82
N PHE A 26 47.71 -7.90 38.39
CA PHE A 26 46.77 -6.90 38.92
C PHE A 26 45.31 -7.28 38.71
N TYR A 27 44.94 -7.78 37.52
CA TYR A 27 43.58 -8.24 37.25
C TYR A 27 43.22 -9.48 38.07
N ARG A 28 44.14 -10.46 38.19
CA ARG A 28 43.93 -11.65 39.03
C ARG A 28 43.71 -11.28 40.49
N GLU A 29 44.52 -10.38 41.03
CA GLU A 29 44.35 -9.87 42.40
C GLU A 29 43.04 -9.11 42.58
N THR A 30 42.66 -8.27 41.61
CA THR A 30 41.40 -7.52 41.65
C THR A 30 40.19 -8.45 41.65
N ILE A 31 40.17 -9.46 40.76
CA ILE A 31 39.10 -10.47 40.74
C ILE A 31 39.06 -11.21 42.08
N ARG A 32 40.21 -11.67 42.59
CA ARG A 32 40.31 -12.39 43.87
C ARG A 32 39.76 -11.55 45.02
N ASN A 33 40.14 -10.28 45.11
CA ASN A 33 39.69 -9.38 46.17
C ASN A 33 38.19 -9.14 46.12
N ILE A 34 37.61 -8.97 44.92
CA ILE A 34 36.16 -8.82 44.77
C ILE A 34 35.44 -10.12 45.13
N LEU A 35 35.93 -11.28 44.65
CA LEU A 35 35.30 -12.57 44.94
C LEU A 35 35.32 -12.91 46.43
N LYS A 36 36.43 -12.68 47.13
CA LYS A 36 36.53 -12.82 48.59
C LYS A 36 35.48 -11.98 49.33
N ARG A 37 35.14 -10.81 48.78
CA ARG A 37 34.14 -9.90 49.36
C ARG A 37 32.69 -10.34 49.11
N ILE A 38 32.41 -10.97 47.96
CA ILE A 38 31.02 -11.25 47.54
C ILE A 38 30.58 -12.70 47.77
N LEU A 39 31.52 -13.66 47.78
CA LEU A 39 31.21 -15.07 47.98
C LEU A 39 31.16 -15.41 49.47
N PRO A 40 30.19 -16.22 49.91
CA PRO A 40 30.16 -16.67 51.29
C PRO A 40 31.29 -17.67 51.58
N VAL A 41 31.79 -17.67 52.82
CA VAL A 41 33.02 -18.37 53.25
C VAL A 41 32.97 -19.89 53.01
N ASN A 42 31.77 -20.48 52.97
CA ASN A 42 31.56 -21.91 52.70
C ASN A 42 31.83 -22.32 51.23
N VAL A 43 31.82 -21.37 50.30
CA VAL A 43 32.06 -21.62 48.87
C VAL A 43 33.53 -21.40 48.49
N LEU A 44 34.33 -20.88 49.42
CA LEU A 44 35.78 -20.74 49.29
C LEU A 44 36.47 -22.05 49.73
N PRO A 45 37.63 -22.39 49.13
CA PRO A 45 38.23 -23.71 49.30
C PRO A 45 38.65 -23.97 50.76
N LYS A 46 38.69 -25.27 51.09
CA LYS A 46 39.24 -25.83 52.32
C LYS A 46 40.04 -27.08 51.93
N GLY A 47 41.25 -26.89 51.40
CA GLY A 47 42.17 -27.97 51.04
C GLY A 47 41.92 -28.67 49.70
N GLU A 48 42.87 -29.54 49.34
CA GLU A 48 43.04 -30.20 48.03
C GLU A 48 42.22 -31.49 47.84
N ASP A 49 41.15 -31.72 48.62
CA ASP A 49 40.34 -32.94 48.49
C ASP A 49 39.43 -32.87 47.23
N PRO A 50 39.57 -33.82 46.27
CA PRO A 50 38.75 -33.84 45.05
C PRO A 50 37.25 -33.99 45.32
N ASP A 51 36.82 -34.67 46.38
CA ASP A 51 35.39 -34.82 46.72
C ASP A 51 34.81 -33.50 47.25
N HIS A 52 35.60 -32.75 48.04
CA HIS A 52 35.23 -31.42 48.54
C HIS A 52 35.14 -30.40 47.39
N THR A 53 35.99 -30.54 46.37
CA THR A 53 35.99 -29.66 45.19
C THR A 53 34.71 -29.82 44.35
N ALA A 54 34.17 -31.04 44.27
CA ALA A 54 32.92 -31.31 43.55
C ALA A 54 31.68 -30.71 44.25
N GLU A 55 31.62 -30.80 45.58
CA GLU A 55 30.55 -30.17 46.37
C GLU A 55 30.62 -28.64 46.31
N GLN A 56 31.81 -28.06 46.49
CA GLN A 56 32.03 -26.61 46.36
C GLN A 56 31.66 -26.08 44.98
N ARG A 57 32.00 -26.82 43.93
CA ARG A 57 31.57 -26.52 42.56
C ARG A 57 30.05 -26.46 42.47
N LYS A 58 29.35 -27.47 43.00
CA LYS A 58 27.87 -27.51 42.98
C LYS A 58 27.27 -26.33 43.74
N GLU A 59 27.80 -25.98 44.91
CA GLU A 59 27.36 -24.80 45.67
C GLU A 59 27.60 -23.49 44.92
N PHE A 60 28.79 -23.34 44.31
CA PHE A 60 29.12 -22.18 43.50
C PHE A 60 28.15 -21.99 42.33
N PHE A 61 27.87 -23.06 41.55
CA PHE A 61 26.93 -22.99 40.44
C PHE A 61 25.49 -22.70 40.90
N ALA A 62 25.09 -23.20 42.07
CA ALA A 62 23.76 -22.94 42.64
C ALA A 62 23.56 -21.46 43.04
N LEU A 63 24.64 -20.75 43.38
CA LEU A 63 24.61 -19.32 43.70
C LEU A 63 24.40 -18.43 42.47
N LEU A 64 24.71 -18.90 41.26
CA LEU A 64 24.70 -18.06 40.07
C LEU A 64 23.26 -17.81 39.53
N PRO A 65 22.99 -16.59 39.01
CA PRO A 65 23.77 -15.38 39.14
C PRO A 65 23.66 -14.80 40.55
N HIS A 66 24.78 -14.30 41.06
CA HIS A 66 24.91 -13.77 42.41
C HIS A 66 25.07 -12.25 42.36
N PHE A 67 24.16 -11.54 43.02
CA PHE A 67 24.20 -10.10 43.19
C PHE A 67 24.57 -9.76 44.63
N PHE A 68 25.45 -8.79 44.80
CA PHE A 68 25.91 -8.31 46.10
C PHE A 68 25.97 -6.78 46.10
N SER A 69 25.63 -6.18 47.23
CA SER A 69 25.82 -4.74 47.44
C SER A 69 26.44 -4.47 48.81
N THR A 70 27.31 -3.47 48.88
CA THR A 70 27.90 -3.05 50.16
C THR A 70 26.89 -2.26 50.97
N LYS A 71 26.70 -2.61 52.24
CA LYS A 71 25.88 -1.81 53.16
C LYS A 71 26.62 -0.54 53.55
N ILE A 72 25.92 0.59 53.55
CA ILE A 72 26.43 1.86 54.08
C ILE A 72 25.48 2.37 55.15
N GLU A 73 26.01 2.92 56.23
CA GLU A 73 25.21 3.39 57.37
C GLU A 73 24.84 4.88 57.24
N HIS A 74 25.70 5.67 56.58
CA HIS A 74 25.54 7.12 56.44
C HIS A 74 25.90 7.61 55.03
N ALA A 75 25.22 8.66 54.58
CA ALA A 75 25.57 9.43 53.39
C ALA A 75 26.22 10.77 53.83
N PRO A 76 27.22 11.29 53.10
CA PRO A 76 27.69 10.82 51.81
C PRO A 76 28.68 9.64 51.91
N SER A 77 28.55 8.66 51.00
CA SER A 77 29.44 7.49 50.96
C SER A 77 29.44 6.83 49.58
N VAL A 78 30.39 5.93 49.34
CA VAL A 78 30.49 5.14 48.11
C VAL A 78 29.87 3.77 48.32
N MET A 79 28.89 3.42 47.51
CA MET A 79 28.26 2.10 47.51
C MET A 79 28.69 1.31 46.28
N SER A 80 29.02 0.04 46.48
CA SER A 80 29.46 -0.88 45.45
C SER A 80 28.42 -1.95 45.19
N PHE A 81 28.11 -2.18 43.92
CA PHE A 81 27.20 -3.21 43.43
C PHE A 81 28.00 -4.21 42.59
N CYS A 82 27.93 -5.48 42.93
CA CYS A 82 28.66 -6.54 42.26
C CYS A 82 27.70 -7.57 41.68
N MET A 83 28.02 -8.07 40.50
CA MET A 83 27.29 -9.16 39.84
C MET A 83 28.28 -10.20 39.35
N LEU A 84 28.02 -11.46 39.72
CA LEU A 84 28.76 -12.63 39.26
C LEU A 84 27.82 -13.58 38.52
N SER A 85 28.15 -13.94 37.29
CA SER A 85 27.37 -14.88 36.50
C SER A 85 28.25 -15.71 35.57
N LYS A 86 27.67 -16.77 34.97
CA LYS A 86 28.25 -17.39 33.77
C LYS A 86 28.29 -16.36 32.63
N LEU A 87 29.29 -16.45 31.76
CA LEU A 87 29.46 -15.52 30.64
C LEU A 87 28.22 -15.49 29.77
N ARG A 88 27.79 -14.27 29.48
CA ARG A 88 26.75 -14.03 28.48
C ARG A 88 27.01 -12.73 27.74
N PRO A 89 26.81 -12.71 26.41
CA PRO A 89 26.81 -11.47 25.65
C PRO A 89 25.91 -10.42 26.28
N ASN A 90 26.40 -9.18 26.34
CA ASN A 90 25.69 -7.99 26.85
C ASN A 90 25.20 -8.06 28.31
N ALA A 91 25.71 -9.01 29.12
CA ALA A 91 25.35 -9.13 30.53
C ALA A 91 25.81 -7.92 31.35
N PHE A 92 27.07 -7.51 31.16
CA PHE A 92 27.65 -6.35 31.84
C PHE A 92 26.92 -5.04 31.49
N ARG A 93 26.48 -4.88 30.24
CA ARG A 93 25.70 -3.72 29.79
C ARG A 93 24.33 -3.68 30.46
N PHE A 94 23.61 -4.82 30.47
CA PHE A 94 22.34 -4.92 31.17
C PHE A 94 22.48 -4.58 32.66
N PHE A 95 23.50 -5.13 33.32
CA PHE A 95 23.78 -4.81 34.72
C PHE A 95 24.06 -3.32 34.94
N PHE A 96 24.93 -2.73 34.12
CA PHE A 96 25.25 -1.30 34.18
C PHE A 96 24.02 -0.42 33.97
N ASP A 97 23.19 -0.71 32.96
CA ASP A 97 22.00 0.07 32.67
C ASP A 97 20.98 -0.02 33.83
N MET A 98 20.83 -1.21 34.43
CA MET A 98 19.97 -1.43 35.60
C MET A 98 20.37 -0.62 36.82
N ILE A 99 21.67 -0.57 37.12
CA ILE A 99 22.18 0.21 38.24
C ILE A 99 22.13 1.71 37.93
N SER A 100 22.54 2.14 36.73
CA SER A 100 22.69 3.56 36.40
C SER A 100 21.35 4.27 36.17
N ASN A 101 20.33 3.61 35.61
CA ASN A 101 19.09 4.27 35.18
C ASN A 101 17.86 3.92 36.02
N TRP A 102 17.84 2.77 36.70
CA TRP A 102 16.61 2.26 37.33
C TRP A 102 16.74 1.93 38.81
N LEU A 103 17.94 2.05 39.40
CA LEU A 103 18.12 1.90 40.83
C LEU A 103 17.46 3.08 41.60
N VAL A 104 17.50 4.30 41.05
CA VAL A 104 16.70 5.45 41.49
C VAL A 104 15.76 5.90 40.36
N PRO A 105 14.45 5.61 40.44
CA PRO A 105 13.49 5.96 39.40
C PRO A 105 13.52 7.46 39.06
N GLY A 106 13.64 7.75 37.76
CA GLY A 106 13.64 9.13 37.25
C GLY A 106 14.97 9.89 37.41
N LYS A 107 16.00 9.28 37.99
CA LYS A 107 17.34 9.88 38.12
C LYS A 107 18.40 8.96 37.54
N ARG A 108 19.19 9.46 36.59
CA ARG A 108 20.42 8.77 36.16
C ARG A 108 21.51 8.97 37.21
N LEU A 109 22.02 7.88 37.75
CA LEU A 109 23.05 7.90 38.79
C LEU A 109 24.44 8.14 38.19
N ASN A 110 25.26 8.90 38.92
CA ASN A 110 26.63 9.17 38.53
C ASN A 110 27.54 8.00 38.93
N ILE A 111 28.05 7.28 37.93
CA ILE A 111 28.89 6.10 38.12
C ILE A 111 30.34 6.55 38.29
N LEU A 112 30.91 6.32 39.48
CA LEU A 112 32.31 6.63 39.76
C LEU A 112 33.26 5.66 39.07
N GLN A 113 32.90 4.37 39.08
CA GLN A 113 33.73 3.30 38.55
C GLN A 113 32.84 2.18 38.02
N PHE A 114 33.19 1.69 36.84
CA PHE A 114 32.65 0.45 36.28
C PHE A 114 33.80 -0.48 35.94
N TYR A 115 33.73 -1.70 36.44
CA TYR A 115 34.70 -2.76 36.19
C TYR A 115 33.95 -4.00 35.72
N ALA A 116 34.36 -4.57 34.59
CA ALA A 116 33.80 -5.81 34.06
C ALA A 116 34.95 -6.66 33.52
N VAL A 117 34.97 -7.94 33.90
CA VAL A 117 36.04 -8.86 33.54
C VAL A 117 35.51 -10.27 33.37
N ASP A 118 35.98 -10.94 32.32
CA ASP A 118 35.69 -12.34 32.06
C ASP A 118 36.87 -13.20 32.48
N PHE A 119 36.59 -14.31 33.16
CA PHE A 119 37.62 -15.16 33.75
C PHE A 119 37.14 -16.62 33.84
N ARG A 120 38.09 -17.53 34.07
CA ARG A 120 37.85 -18.96 34.33
C ARG A 120 38.38 -19.35 35.70
N PHE A 121 37.75 -20.37 36.28
CA PHE A 121 38.30 -21.14 37.38
C PHE A 121 38.80 -22.47 36.82
N PRO A 122 40.12 -22.68 36.64
CA PRO A 122 40.66 -23.94 36.12
C PRO A 122 40.15 -25.16 36.91
N ALA A 123 39.98 -25.02 38.23
CA ALA A 123 39.42 -26.06 39.10
C ALA A 123 37.95 -26.44 38.80
N PHE A 124 37.16 -25.54 38.19
CA PHE A 124 35.73 -25.77 37.88
C PHE A 124 35.48 -26.10 36.40
N GLY A 125 36.53 -26.23 35.59
CA GLY A 125 36.50 -26.57 34.17
C GLY A 125 36.55 -25.37 33.23
N GLU A 126 36.09 -25.56 31.99
CA GLU A 126 36.21 -24.58 30.89
C GLU A 126 35.15 -23.47 30.89
N ASP A 127 34.25 -23.46 31.88
CA ASP A 127 33.20 -22.46 31.95
C ASP A 127 33.78 -21.07 32.20
N ILE A 128 33.28 -20.10 31.44
CA ILE A 128 33.66 -18.70 31.56
C ILE A 128 32.65 -17.98 32.45
N PHE A 129 33.16 -17.15 33.35
CA PHE A 129 32.38 -16.32 34.26
C PHE A 129 32.65 -14.85 33.98
N THR A 130 31.63 -14.02 34.20
CA THR A 130 31.72 -12.56 34.12
C THR A 130 31.52 -12.00 35.53
N LEU A 131 32.45 -11.16 35.96
CA LEU A 131 32.35 -10.36 37.17
C LEU A 131 32.18 -8.89 36.78
N CYS A 132 31.14 -8.24 37.31
CA CYS A 132 30.92 -6.81 37.16
C CYS A 132 30.88 -6.12 38.52
N GLU A 133 31.49 -4.95 38.64
CA GLU A 133 31.40 -4.05 39.78
C GLU A 133 31.04 -2.64 39.30
N VAL A 134 30.01 -2.05 39.88
CA VAL A 134 29.60 -0.65 39.69
C VAL A 134 29.72 0.06 41.03
N ARG A 135 30.45 1.17 41.07
CA ARG A 135 30.54 2.04 42.26
C ARG A 135 29.84 3.36 42.03
N LEU A 136 29.04 3.75 43.01
CA LEU A 136 28.18 4.93 43.00
C LEU A 136 28.52 5.82 44.20
N TYR A 137 28.56 7.14 43.98
CA TYR A 137 28.59 8.12 45.07
C TYR A 137 27.16 8.45 45.48
N ILE A 138 26.86 8.32 46.78
CA ILE A 138 25.56 8.65 47.34
C ILE A 138 25.71 9.97 48.08
N GLU A 139 25.00 11.00 47.64
CA GLU A 139 25.17 12.37 48.12
C GLU A 139 24.35 12.65 49.38
N THR A 140 23.15 12.07 49.49
CA THR A 140 22.16 12.42 50.52
C THR A 140 21.54 11.20 51.18
N ALA A 141 21.10 11.35 52.44
CA ALA A 141 20.41 10.28 53.17
C ALA A 141 19.07 9.88 52.51
N LYS A 142 18.39 10.84 51.86
CA LYS A 142 17.15 10.58 51.11
C LYS A 142 17.40 9.70 49.89
N GLU A 143 18.53 9.87 49.20
CA GLU A 143 18.92 9.01 48.09
C GLU A 143 19.21 7.58 48.59
N LEU A 144 19.91 7.44 49.73
CA LEU A 144 20.15 6.14 50.37
C LEU A 144 18.84 5.41 50.70
N GLU A 145 17.85 6.08 51.29
CA GLU A 145 16.56 5.47 51.62
C GLU A 145 15.82 4.96 50.36
N ILE A 146 15.83 5.73 49.27
CA ILE A 146 15.21 5.32 47.99
C ILE A 146 15.94 4.10 47.41
N LEU A 147 17.28 4.10 47.47
CA LEU A 147 18.12 3.00 47.01
C LEU A 147 17.78 1.71 47.75
N GLU A 148 17.78 1.74 49.08
CA GLU A 148 17.48 0.58 49.92
C GLU A 148 16.09 0.01 49.67
N ARG A 149 15.10 0.89 49.42
CA ARG A 149 13.74 0.47 49.10
C ARG A 149 13.62 -0.25 47.75
N ASN A 150 14.36 0.20 46.74
CA ASN A 150 14.26 -0.35 45.38
C ASN A 150 15.17 -1.55 45.14
N LEU A 151 16.21 -1.71 45.95
CA LEU A 151 17.24 -2.72 45.78
C LEU A 151 16.72 -4.17 45.74
N PRO A 152 15.74 -4.60 46.57
CA PRO A 152 15.22 -5.97 46.51
C PRO A 152 14.50 -6.29 45.19
N ILE A 153 13.78 -5.31 44.64
CA ILE A 153 13.10 -5.45 43.35
C ILE A 153 14.15 -5.55 42.24
N LEU A 154 15.15 -4.66 42.28
CA LEU A 154 16.23 -4.63 41.30
C LEU A 154 17.05 -5.93 41.34
N ASP A 155 17.35 -6.48 42.53
CA ASP A 155 18.04 -7.76 42.68
C ASP A 155 17.29 -8.88 41.94
N THR A 156 15.97 -8.97 42.15
CA THR A 156 15.14 -9.98 41.50
C THR A 156 15.18 -9.84 39.98
N GLU A 157 15.01 -8.62 39.47
CA GLU A 157 15.07 -8.32 38.03
C GLU A 157 16.46 -8.58 37.44
N LEU A 158 17.52 -8.22 38.17
CA LEU A 158 18.90 -8.46 37.78
C LEU A 158 19.19 -9.96 37.69
N ARG A 159 18.79 -10.77 38.68
CA ARG A 159 19.01 -12.22 38.63
C ARG A 159 18.25 -12.87 37.47
N LEU A 160 16.98 -12.50 37.25
CA LEU A 160 16.20 -13.00 36.10
C LEU A 160 16.83 -12.57 34.77
N GLY A 161 17.17 -11.29 34.69
CA GLY A 161 17.73 -10.66 33.52
C GLY A 161 19.15 -11.12 33.22
N MET A 162 19.94 -11.59 34.19
CA MET A 162 21.27 -12.18 33.98
C MET A 162 21.18 -13.65 33.57
N ARG A 163 20.19 -14.42 34.10
CA ARG A 163 19.93 -15.82 33.71
C ARG A 163 19.50 -15.96 32.25
N SER A 164 18.74 -15.01 31.72
CA SER A 164 18.16 -15.15 30.37
C SER A 164 18.17 -13.83 29.58
N SER A 165 18.65 -13.89 28.34
CA SER A 165 18.59 -12.75 27.42
C SER A 165 17.15 -12.38 27.04
N TYR A 166 16.20 -13.30 27.17
CA TYR A 166 14.78 -13.03 26.98
C TYR A 166 14.23 -12.14 28.09
N TYR A 167 14.51 -12.49 29.36
CA TYR A 167 14.05 -11.68 30.50
C TYR A 167 14.75 -10.33 30.55
N ALA A 168 16.05 -10.28 30.28
CA ALA A 168 16.78 -9.01 30.22
C ALA A 168 16.10 -8.04 29.24
N ARG A 169 15.78 -8.51 28.03
CA ARG A 169 15.08 -7.72 27.02
C ARG A 169 13.70 -7.28 27.48
N ARG A 170 12.89 -8.19 28.05
CA ARG A 170 11.55 -7.85 28.53
C ARG A 170 11.55 -6.83 29.66
N ILE A 171 12.48 -6.93 30.60
CA ILE A 171 12.64 -5.96 31.69
C ILE A 171 12.97 -4.57 31.12
N MET A 172 13.92 -4.51 30.19
CA MET A 172 14.33 -3.26 29.53
C MET A 172 13.20 -2.65 28.67
N GLU A 173 12.41 -3.49 28.01
CA GLU A 173 11.23 -3.05 27.24
C GLU A 173 10.17 -2.43 28.16
N VAL A 174 9.87 -3.06 29.31
CA VAL A 174 8.89 -2.56 30.28
C VAL A 174 9.37 -1.26 30.94
N LYS A 175 10.66 -1.15 31.26
CA LYS A 175 11.24 0.06 31.86
C LYS A 175 11.50 1.20 30.87
N GLY A 176 11.26 0.96 29.57
CA GLY A 176 11.47 1.92 28.50
C GLY A 176 12.90 1.90 27.96
N LEU A 177 13.05 1.63 26.66
CA LEU A 177 14.32 1.73 25.96
C LEU A 177 14.57 3.17 25.50
N THR A 178 15.80 3.66 25.62
CA THR A 178 16.22 4.87 24.90
C THR A 178 16.20 4.60 23.38
N ALA A 179 16.09 5.65 22.57
CA ALA A 179 16.07 5.52 21.10
C ALA A 179 17.30 4.76 20.56
N ASP A 180 18.48 5.00 21.13
CA ASP A 180 19.72 4.33 20.74
C ASP A 180 19.72 2.85 21.12
N VAL A 181 19.26 2.51 22.33
CA VAL A 181 19.16 1.10 22.76
C VAL A 181 18.12 0.36 21.92
N LYS A 182 17.03 1.03 21.56
CA LYS A 182 16.00 0.47 20.68
C LYS A 182 16.56 0.19 19.29
N THR A 183 17.32 1.13 18.73
CA THR A 183 17.98 0.97 17.43
C THR A 183 19.00 -0.17 17.46
N ALA A 184 19.83 -0.26 18.51
CA ALA A 184 20.76 -1.37 18.69
C ALA A 184 20.03 -2.73 18.77
N THR A 185 18.90 -2.79 19.48
CA THR A 185 18.08 -4.00 19.59
C THR A 185 17.49 -4.41 18.23
N ILE A 186 17.02 -3.44 17.43
CA ILE A 186 16.56 -3.69 16.06
C ILE A 186 17.70 -4.23 15.20
N GLN A 187 18.88 -3.62 15.28
CA GLN A 187 20.06 -4.08 14.56
C GLN A 187 20.45 -5.52 14.94
N GLU A 188 20.41 -5.89 16.21
CA GLU A 188 20.64 -7.28 16.66
C GLU A 188 19.64 -8.25 16.03
N TYR A 189 18.35 -7.89 15.97
CA TYR A 189 17.33 -8.72 15.29
C TYR A 189 17.62 -8.86 13.80
N ILE A 190 17.99 -7.77 13.13
CA ILE A 190 18.32 -7.77 11.70
C ILE A 190 19.55 -8.64 11.41
N VAL A 191 20.63 -8.49 12.19
CA VAL A 191 21.84 -9.32 12.07
C VAL A 191 21.52 -10.80 12.28
N SER A 192 20.68 -11.10 13.28
CA SER A 192 20.21 -12.48 13.52
C SER A 192 19.37 -13.04 12.36
N LEU A 193 18.62 -12.21 11.63
CA LEU A 193 17.86 -12.65 10.46
C LEU A 193 18.77 -12.93 9.27
N ILE A 194 19.80 -12.10 9.05
CA ILE A 194 20.82 -12.31 8.01
C ILE A 194 21.56 -13.62 8.27
N SER A 195 22.00 -13.86 9.50
CA SER A 195 22.74 -15.07 9.85
C SER A 195 21.88 -16.34 9.73
N ARG A 196 20.59 -16.25 10.09
CA ARG A 196 19.68 -17.41 10.10
C ARG A 196 19.08 -17.72 8.73
N PHE A 197 18.85 -16.72 7.88
CA PHE A 197 18.22 -16.87 6.58
C PHE A 197 19.01 -16.14 5.47
N PRO A 198 20.27 -16.53 5.21
CA PRO A 198 21.17 -15.83 4.29
C PRO A 198 20.70 -15.84 2.83
N LYS A 199 19.82 -16.78 2.44
CA LYS A 199 19.21 -16.80 1.10
C LYS A 199 18.14 -15.72 0.93
N ALA A 200 17.43 -15.38 2.00
CA ALA A 200 16.36 -14.40 1.97
C ALA A 200 16.91 -12.98 2.21
N PHE A 201 17.77 -12.85 3.22
CA PHE A 201 18.31 -11.56 3.68
C PHE A 201 19.82 -11.48 3.43
N ASP A 202 20.26 -10.35 2.88
CA ASP A 202 21.66 -9.98 2.73
C ASP A 202 21.96 -8.69 3.51
N HIS A 203 23.20 -8.19 3.39
CA HIS A 203 23.63 -6.99 4.11
C HIS A 203 22.84 -5.72 3.73
N ASP A 204 22.16 -5.69 2.58
CA ASP A 204 21.32 -4.54 2.19
C ASP A 204 20.10 -4.37 3.11
N LEU A 205 19.75 -5.40 3.89
CA LEU A 205 18.72 -5.28 4.94
C LEU A 205 19.11 -4.25 6.02
N LEU A 206 20.41 -4.06 6.30
CA LEU A 206 20.88 -3.02 7.23
C LEU A 206 20.68 -1.62 6.64
N THR A 207 20.84 -1.48 5.32
CA THR A 207 20.53 -0.24 4.61
C THR A 207 19.02 0.04 4.65
N GLU A 208 18.18 -0.97 4.46
CA GLU A 208 16.72 -0.81 4.61
C GLU A 208 16.33 -0.41 6.04
N MET A 209 16.98 -0.99 7.05
CA MET A 209 16.77 -0.62 8.45
C MET A 209 17.02 0.86 8.66
N GLN A 210 18.15 1.39 8.21
CA GLN A 210 18.47 2.82 8.34
C GLN A 210 17.42 3.69 7.65
N LEU A 211 17.04 3.35 6.42
CA LEU A 211 16.07 4.13 5.65
C LEU A 211 14.69 4.18 6.34
N VAL A 212 14.17 3.04 6.77
CA VAL A 212 12.86 2.99 7.47
C VAL A 212 12.93 3.74 8.79
N LEU A 213 14.01 3.59 9.57
CA LEU A 213 14.14 4.29 10.86
C LEU A 213 14.26 5.82 10.73
N VAL A 214 14.81 6.31 9.61
CA VAL A 214 14.86 7.74 9.27
C VAL A 214 13.50 8.24 8.79
N MET A 215 12.76 7.43 8.02
CA MET A 215 11.42 7.79 7.56
C MET A 215 10.38 7.84 8.69
N CYS A 216 10.53 6.99 9.71
CA CYS A 216 9.61 6.94 10.84
C CYS A 216 9.89 8.06 11.85
N ARG A 217 8.83 8.75 12.26
CA ARG A 217 8.88 9.74 13.35
C ARG A 217 9.22 9.10 14.71
N GLU A 218 9.68 9.90 15.66
CA GLU A 218 10.05 9.42 16.99
C GLU A 218 8.86 8.91 17.81
N ASP A 219 7.71 9.58 17.73
CA ASP A 219 6.44 9.14 18.32
C ASP A 219 6.01 7.78 17.76
N PHE A 220 6.20 7.57 16.46
CA PHE A 220 5.96 6.27 15.82
C PHE A 220 6.85 5.18 16.41
N LYS A 221 8.15 5.47 16.53
CA LYS A 221 9.11 4.50 17.07
C LYS A 221 8.86 4.24 18.55
N ALA A 222 8.51 5.24 19.35
CA ALA A 222 8.38 5.16 20.80
C ALA A 222 7.36 4.11 21.25
N ILE A 223 6.14 4.13 20.70
CA ILE A 223 5.01 3.29 21.15
C ILE A 223 5.04 1.84 20.62
N ARG A 224 5.99 1.50 19.75
CA ARG A 224 6.07 0.19 19.06
C ARG A 224 7.21 -0.67 19.61
N GLU A 225 7.02 -1.98 19.67
CA GLU A 225 8.10 -2.88 20.08
C GLU A 225 9.22 -2.95 19.03
N SER A 226 10.48 -3.12 19.48
CA SER A 226 11.64 -3.30 18.59
C SER A 226 11.43 -4.47 17.62
N ARG A 227 10.77 -5.54 18.07
CA ARG A 227 10.43 -6.69 17.23
C ARG A 227 9.43 -6.35 16.12
N HIS A 228 8.44 -5.51 16.43
CA HIS A 228 7.46 -5.03 15.44
C HIS A 228 8.14 -4.18 14.37
N LEU A 229 9.00 -3.24 14.79
CA LEU A 229 9.81 -2.43 13.86
C LEU A 229 10.72 -3.28 12.99
N SER A 230 11.41 -4.27 13.59
CA SER A 230 12.27 -5.22 12.84
C SER A 230 11.47 -6.01 11.81
N ARG A 231 10.23 -6.40 12.13
CA ARG A 231 9.33 -7.10 11.20
C ARG A 231 8.91 -6.20 10.05
N ILE A 232 8.54 -4.95 10.32
CA ILE A 232 8.19 -3.95 9.29
C ILE A 232 9.35 -3.81 8.31
N ILE A 233 10.57 -3.56 8.81
CA ILE A 233 11.79 -3.42 8.01
C ILE A 233 12.03 -4.66 7.15
N SER A 234 11.97 -5.84 7.75
CA SER A 234 12.22 -7.11 7.06
C SER A 234 11.23 -7.36 5.92
N VAL A 235 9.94 -7.06 6.14
CA VAL A 235 8.91 -7.25 5.11
C VAL A 235 9.03 -6.21 4.00
N HIS A 236 9.34 -4.94 4.32
CA HIS A 236 9.64 -3.93 3.30
C HIS A 236 10.79 -4.39 2.39
N TYR A 237 11.88 -4.84 2.98
CA TYR A 237 13.03 -5.35 2.24
C TYR A 237 12.64 -6.52 1.31
N LEU A 238 11.93 -7.53 1.83
CA LEU A 238 11.50 -8.68 1.03
C LEU A 238 10.57 -8.28 -0.11
N PHE A 239 9.59 -7.40 0.16
CA PHE A 239 8.69 -6.90 -0.87
C PHE A 239 9.45 -6.20 -1.99
N ARG A 240 10.40 -5.32 -1.66
CA ARG A 240 11.22 -4.67 -2.69
C ARG A 240 12.07 -5.67 -3.47
N LYS A 241 12.67 -6.66 -2.80
CA LYS A 241 13.47 -7.70 -3.47
C LYS A 241 12.63 -8.52 -4.44
N GLU A 242 11.45 -8.96 -4.02
CA GLU A 242 10.51 -9.72 -4.85
C GLU A 242 9.96 -8.89 -6.01
N LEU A 243 9.51 -7.66 -5.74
CA LEU A 243 8.98 -6.78 -6.79
C LEU A 243 10.05 -6.42 -7.82
N ARG A 244 11.30 -6.14 -7.41
CA ARG A 244 12.40 -5.89 -8.36
C ARG A 244 12.67 -7.10 -9.25
N LYS A 245 12.57 -8.31 -8.71
CA LYS A 245 12.73 -9.54 -9.50
C LYS A 245 11.54 -9.69 -10.48
N ALA A 246 10.32 -9.55 -9.98
CA ALA A 246 9.11 -9.69 -10.78
C ALA A 246 9.01 -8.66 -11.92
N VAL A 247 9.41 -7.41 -11.66
CA VAL A 247 9.47 -6.34 -12.68
C VAL A 247 10.55 -6.61 -13.73
N LYS A 248 11.68 -7.22 -13.35
CA LYS A 248 12.70 -7.64 -14.33
C LYS A 248 12.24 -8.80 -15.22
N GLU A 249 11.46 -9.73 -14.68
CA GLU A 249 10.95 -10.89 -15.42
C GLU A 249 9.73 -10.52 -16.28
N HIS A 250 8.85 -9.64 -15.77
CA HIS A 250 7.60 -9.22 -16.40
C HIS A 250 7.35 -7.72 -16.14
N ALA A 251 7.99 -6.86 -16.92
CA ALA A 251 7.94 -5.41 -16.77
C ALA A 251 6.56 -4.80 -17.15
N ASP A 252 5.81 -5.51 -17.99
CA ASP A 252 4.49 -5.15 -18.49
C ASP A 252 3.35 -5.49 -17.52
N ARG A 253 3.63 -6.18 -16.41
CA ARG A 253 2.62 -6.67 -15.47
C ARG A 253 2.66 -5.95 -14.14
N ARG A 254 1.46 -5.74 -13.58
CA ARG A 254 1.30 -5.23 -12.22
C ARG A 254 1.41 -6.34 -11.16
N HIS A 255 2.45 -6.22 -10.35
CA HIS A 255 2.77 -7.04 -9.20
C HIS A 255 2.35 -6.32 -7.92
N LEU A 256 1.67 -7.05 -7.03
CA LEU A 256 1.23 -6.52 -5.73
C LEU A 256 1.48 -7.58 -4.66
N ASN A 257 2.14 -7.17 -3.58
CA ASN A 257 2.40 -7.99 -2.41
C ASN A 257 1.66 -7.39 -1.21
N LEU A 258 0.95 -8.22 -0.46
CA LEU A 258 0.19 -7.82 0.73
C LEU A 258 0.61 -8.66 1.93
N LYS A 259 0.93 -8.01 3.06
CA LYS A 259 1.16 -8.69 4.33
C LYS A 259 0.33 -8.04 5.43
N ILE A 260 -0.50 -8.85 6.06
CA ILE A 260 -1.34 -8.44 7.19
C ILE A 260 -0.91 -9.21 8.43
N PHE A 261 -0.81 -8.53 9.57
CA PHE A 261 -0.51 -9.15 10.85
C PHE A 261 -1.00 -8.35 12.06
N ARG A 262 -1.34 -9.05 13.13
CA ARG A 262 -1.72 -8.46 14.40
C ARG A 262 -0.48 -7.89 15.11
N SER A 263 -0.65 -6.72 15.72
CA SER A 263 0.33 -6.07 16.58
C SER A 263 -0.37 -5.36 17.74
N SER A 264 0.40 -4.75 18.63
CA SER A 264 -0.11 -3.94 19.73
C SER A 264 0.75 -2.70 19.91
N LEU A 265 0.11 -1.59 20.26
CA LEU A 265 0.77 -0.32 20.60
C LEU A 265 0.81 -0.15 22.11
N HIS A 266 1.96 0.25 22.62
CA HIS A 266 2.17 0.57 24.03
C HIS A 266 1.83 2.04 24.26
N LEU A 267 0.59 2.31 24.65
CA LEU A 267 0.15 3.62 25.12
C LEU A 267 0.28 3.65 26.65
N SER A 268 0.48 4.83 27.22
CA SER A 268 0.97 5.06 28.59
C SER A 268 0.35 4.17 29.69
N ASN A 269 -0.92 3.75 29.53
CA ASN A 269 -1.64 2.94 30.50
C ASN A 269 -2.30 1.66 29.94
N HIS A 270 -2.16 1.34 28.65
CA HIS A 270 -2.77 0.13 28.06
C HIS A 270 -2.14 -0.28 26.72
N LEU A 271 -2.24 -1.58 26.43
CA LEU A 271 -1.92 -2.17 25.14
C LEU A 271 -3.10 -2.01 24.18
N LYS A 272 -2.95 -1.21 23.14
CA LYS A 272 -3.97 -1.06 22.10
C LYS A 272 -3.73 -2.08 20.97
N PRO A 273 -4.65 -3.02 20.72
CA PRO A 273 -4.48 -3.99 19.64
C PRO A 273 -4.68 -3.29 18.29
N VAL A 274 -3.79 -3.57 17.34
CA VAL A 274 -3.86 -2.99 15.99
C VAL A 274 -3.59 -4.06 14.93
N LEU A 275 -4.03 -3.80 13.70
CA LEU A 275 -3.71 -4.61 12.55
C LEU A 275 -2.70 -3.88 11.66
N GLY A 276 -1.47 -4.38 11.63
CA GLY A 276 -0.42 -3.87 10.74
C GLY A 276 -0.62 -4.40 9.33
N MET A 277 -0.53 -3.50 8.35
CA MET A 277 -0.67 -3.81 6.93
C MET A 277 0.50 -3.24 6.14
N LEU A 278 1.21 -4.11 5.42
CA LEU A 278 2.20 -3.71 4.42
C LEU A 278 1.69 -4.04 3.03
N VAL A 279 1.86 -3.10 2.11
CA VAL A 279 1.56 -3.28 0.69
C VAL A 279 2.77 -2.89 -0.13
N GLY A 280 3.18 -3.75 -1.05
CA GLY A 280 4.19 -3.44 -2.06
C GLY A 280 3.57 -3.50 -3.45
N VAL A 281 3.84 -2.52 -4.29
CA VAL A 281 3.29 -2.44 -5.64
C VAL A 281 4.30 -1.83 -6.61
N ASN A 282 4.27 -2.27 -7.87
CA ASN A 282 4.95 -1.56 -8.96
C ASN A 282 3.99 -0.65 -9.74
N PHE A 283 4.54 0.42 -10.29
CA PHE A 283 3.88 1.31 -11.20
C PHE A 283 4.27 0.97 -12.63
N LEU A 284 3.30 1.01 -13.54
CA LEU A 284 3.54 0.77 -14.97
C LEU A 284 3.70 2.08 -15.76
N ARG A 285 3.32 3.21 -15.14
CA ARG A 285 3.34 4.53 -15.76
C ARG A 285 3.85 5.55 -14.75
N ALA A 286 4.58 6.55 -15.23
CA ALA A 286 5.18 7.59 -14.40
C ALA A 286 4.19 8.37 -13.51
N ASN A 287 2.93 8.48 -13.94
CA ASN A 287 1.91 9.27 -13.24
C ASN A 287 0.98 8.43 -12.35
N GLU A 288 1.34 7.21 -11.99
CA GLU A 288 0.50 6.40 -11.10
C GLU A 288 0.69 6.80 -9.62
N THR A 289 -0.43 6.94 -8.91
CA THR A 289 -0.47 7.27 -7.49
C THR A 289 -1.18 6.20 -6.68
N PHE A 290 -0.54 5.84 -5.58
CA PHE A 290 -1.08 4.89 -4.60
C PHE A 290 -0.70 5.41 -3.21
N GLU A 291 -1.72 5.86 -2.48
CA GLU A 291 -1.62 6.63 -1.24
C GLU A 291 -2.54 6.04 -0.16
N GLU A 292 -2.44 6.57 1.07
CA GLU A 292 -3.23 6.14 2.24
C GLU A 292 -4.73 6.06 1.94
N ARG A 293 -5.28 7.08 1.25
CA ARG A 293 -6.71 7.17 0.91
C ARG A 293 -7.21 5.99 0.08
N HIS A 294 -6.38 5.46 -0.82
CA HIS A 294 -6.76 4.32 -1.66
C HIS A 294 -6.80 3.04 -0.83
N LEU A 295 -5.82 2.88 0.06
CA LEU A 295 -5.71 1.70 0.91
C LEU A 295 -6.85 1.65 1.94
N ILE A 296 -7.11 2.75 2.66
CA ILE A 296 -8.21 2.80 3.64
C ILE A 296 -9.58 2.65 2.98
N GLY A 297 -9.79 3.29 1.81
CA GLY A 297 -11.04 3.18 1.06
C GLY A 297 -11.34 1.73 0.64
N SER A 298 -10.33 0.98 0.21
CA SER A 298 -10.48 -0.46 -0.07
C SER A 298 -10.83 -1.28 1.16
N ILE A 299 -10.15 -1.04 2.28
CA ILE A 299 -10.36 -1.78 3.52
C ILE A 299 -11.78 -1.55 4.05
N GLN A 300 -12.26 -0.31 3.99
CA GLN A 300 -13.59 0.07 4.48
C GLN A 300 -14.74 -0.58 3.69
N ASN A 301 -14.50 -1.06 2.47
CA ASN A 301 -15.50 -1.86 1.74
C ASN A 301 -15.79 -3.21 2.40
N TYR A 302 -14.77 -3.80 3.02
CA TYR A 302 -14.87 -5.10 3.69
C TYR A 302 -15.15 -4.95 5.18
N ILE A 303 -14.56 -3.93 5.81
CA ILE A 303 -14.69 -3.64 7.25
C ILE A 303 -14.97 -2.14 7.42
N PRO A 304 -16.25 -1.72 7.36
CA PRO A 304 -16.62 -0.30 7.43
C PRO A 304 -16.17 0.40 8.73
N SER A 305 -16.06 -0.34 9.84
CA SER A 305 -15.60 0.17 11.12
C SER A 305 -14.07 0.32 11.23
N ALA A 306 -13.31 0.03 10.17
CA ALA A 306 -11.87 0.18 10.17
C ALA A 306 -11.46 1.66 10.06
N LYS A 307 -10.55 2.08 10.96
CA LYS A 307 -9.90 3.39 10.99
C LYS A 307 -8.40 3.24 10.98
N VAL A 308 -7.72 4.21 10.37
CA VAL A 308 -6.26 4.30 10.40
C VAL A 308 -5.83 4.84 11.76
N VAL A 309 -4.81 4.22 12.35
CA VAL A 309 -4.16 4.76 13.55
C VAL A 309 -3.41 6.03 13.15
N GLU A 310 -3.64 7.13 13.85
CA GLU A 310 -2.99 8.41 13.56
C GLU A 310 -1.45 8.28 13.52
N ASN A 311 -0.84 8.94 12.53
CA ASN A 311 0.60 8.93 12.31
C ASN A 311 1.23 7.53 12.13
N SER A 312 0.44 6.49 11.80
CA SER A 312 0.95 5.16 11.50
C SER A 312 1.36 4.97 10.04
N PHE A 313 0.84 5.79 9.13
CA PHE A 313 1.10 5.67 7.70
C PHE A 313 2.49 6.19 7.33
N PHE A 314 3.21 5.42 6.51
CA PHE A 314 4.35 5.93 5.77
C PHE A 314 4.53 5.22 4.43
N SER A 315 5.15 5.91 3.47
CA SER A 315 5.38 5.44 2.12
C SER A 315 6.86 5.49 1.75
N ASN A 316 7.39 4.38 1.22
CA ASN A 316 8.78 4.25 0.80
C ASN A 316 8.82 4.17 -0.74
N ARG A 317 9.04 5.33 -1.36
CA ARG A 317 9.35 5.50 -2.79
C ARG A 317 10.80 5.94 -2.92
N ARG A 318 11.61 5.22 -3.72
CA ARG A 318 13.03 5.52 -3.89
C ARG A 318 13.29 6.14 -5.25
N GLY A 319 13.49 7.45 -5.30
CA GLY A 319 13.87 8.16 -6.54
C GLY A 319 13.03 7.76 -7.74
N ASN A 320 13.69 7.28 -8.79
CA ASN A 320 13.07 6.83 -10.05
C ASN A 320 12.65 5.34 -10.04
N GLU A 321 12.69 4.64 -8.90
CA GLU A 321 12.17 3.28 -8.85
C GLU A 321 10.65 3.29 -9.01
N GLU A 322 10.15 2.49 -9.96
CA GLU A 322 8.72 2.24 -10.18
C GLU A 322 8.11 1.34 -9.10
N ILE A 323 8.71 1.26 -7.91
CA ILE A 323 8.26 0.41 -6.80
C ILE A 323 7.96 1.27 -5.58
N CYS A 324 6.75 1.11 -5.07
CA CYS A 324 6.27 1.72 -3.84
C CYS A 324 5.93 0.66 -2.82
N THR A 325 6.41 0.85 -1.59
CA THR A 325 5.98 0.04 -0.45
C THR A 325 5.39 0.94 0.61
N LEU A 326 4.22 0.58 1.12
CA LEU A 326 3.41 1.32 2.08
C LEU A 326 3.26 0.52 3.36
N TYR A 327 3.16 1.22 4.48
CA TYR A 327 2.75 0.67 5.76
C TYR A 327 1.65 1.53 6.37
N LEU A 328 0.68 0.88 7.02
CA LEU A 328 -0.23 1.53 7.95
C LEU A 328 -0.71 0.55 9.03
N GLU A 329 -1.29 1.11 10.08
CA GLU A 329 -1.96 0.34 11.13
C GLU A 329 -3.44 0.71 11.19
N LEU A 330 -4.26 -0.31 11.46
CA LEU A 330 -5.70 -0.18 11.55
C LEU A 330 -6.19 -0.52 12.96
N GLU A 331 -7.24 0.17 13.36
CA GLU A 331 -8.07 -0.12 14.52
C GLU A 331 -9.54 -0.15 14.13
N LYS A 332 -10.37 -0.81 14.94
CA LYS A 332 -11.81 -0.72 14.79
C LYS A 332 -12.33 0.46 15.61
N GLU A 333 -13.42 1.08 15.16
CA GLU A 333 -14.10 2.17 15.90
C GLU A 333 -14.52 1.76 17.32
N ASP A 334 -14.89 0.50 17.51
CA ASP A 334 -15.28 -0.09 18.80
C ASP A 334 -14.09 -0.46 19.69
N GLY A 335 -12.85 -0.36 19.20
CA GLY A 335 -11.64 -0.78 19.89
C GLY A 335 -11.43 -2.29 19.97
N GLU A 336 -12.28 -3.10 19.32
CA GLU A 336 -12.16 -4.55 19.30
C GLU A 336 -11.01 -5.04 18.40
N ARG A 337 -10.64 -6.29 18.60
CA ARG A 337 -9.62 -6.96 17.78
C ARG A 337 -10.21 -7.41 16.45
N PHE A 338 -9.43 -7.32 15.38
CA PHE A 338 -9.77 -7.93 14.10
C PHE A 338 -9.84 -9.46 14.21
N SER A 339 -10.98 -10.01 13.78
CA SER A 339 -11.27 -11.43 13.80
C SER A 339 -10.38 -12.17 12.78
N THR A 340 -10.20 -13.47 12.97
CA THR A 340 -9.40 -14.27 12.03
C THR A 340 -10.08 -14.39 10.67
N GLN A 341 -11.42 -14.33 10.63
CA GLN A 341 -12.20 -14.36 9.39
C GLN A 341 -12.02 -13.06 8.61
N GLU A 342 -12.09 -11.91 9.27
CA GLU A 342 -11.82 -10.59 8.67
C GLU A 342 -10.42 -10.53 8.05
N ILE A 343 -9.41 -11.00 8.78
CA ILE A 343 -8.03 -11.03 8.28
C ILE A 343 -7.90 -11.92 7.04
N ARG A 344 -8.56 -13.08 7.02
CA ARG A 344 -8.56 -13.98 5.85
C ARG A 344 -9.27 -13.36 4.65
N LEU A 345 -10.41 -12.70 4.88
CA LEU A 345 -11.14 -11.98 3.84
C LEU A 345 -10.27 -10.92 3.19
N LEU A 346 -9.61 -10.07 3.99
CA LEU A 346 -8.68 -9.07 3.49
C LEU A 346 -7.48 -9.69 2.76
N GLN A 347 -6.95 -10.83 3.23
CA GLN A 347 -5.83 -11.49 2.54
C GLN A 347 -6.20 -12.04 1.16
N GLN A 348 -7.47 -12.42 0.94
CA GLN A 348 -7.95 -13.03 -0.30
C GLN A 348 -8.43 -11.99 -1.31
N GLU A 349 -9.26 -11.05 -0.88
CA GLU A 349 -10.00 -10.14 -1.77
C GLU A 349 -9.33 -8.78 -1.95
N LEU A 350 -8.58 -8.29 -0.96
CA LEU A 350 -7.96 -6.96 -1.02
C LEU A 350 -6.92 -6.82 -2.15
N PRO A 351 -6.07 -7.83 -2.47
CA PRO A 351 -5.07 -7.68 -3.51
C PRO A 351 -5.62 -7.34 -4.90
N SER A 352 -6.80 -7.85 -5.29
CA SER A 352 -7.43 -7.53 -6.57
C SER A 352 -8.02 -6.12 -6.55
N ASP A 353 -8.77 -5.74 -5.52
CA ASP A 353 -9.34 -4.39 -5.38
C ASP A 353 -8.27 -3.30 -5.36
N LEU A 354 -7.13 -3.53 -4.69
CA LEU A 354 -6.02 -2.57 -4.65
C LEU A 354 -5.35 -2.37 -6.02
N LYS A 355 -5.33 -3.39 -6.90
CA LYS A 355 -4.78 -3.22 -8.26
C LYS A 355 -5.66 -2.30 -9.11
N ASP A 356 -6.97 -2.35 -8.90
CA ASP A 356 -7.94 -1.56 -9.67
C ASP A 356 -8.01 -0.10 -9.20
N ARG A 357 -7.60 0.19 -7.96
CA ARG A 357 -7.64 1.53 -7.35
C ARG A 357 -6.38 2.37 -7.50
N ILE A 358 -5.40 1.91 -8.28
CA ILE A 358 -4.20 2.72 -8.55
C ILE A 358 -4.60 3.83 -9.51
N GLU A 359 -4.65 5.05 -8.98
CA GLU A 359 -5.05 6.22 -9.75
C GLU A 359 -3.97 6.59 -10.77
N HIS A 360 -4.40 6.97 -11.97
CA HIS A 360 -3.54 7.61 -12.94
C HIS A 360 -3.75 9.12 -12.86
N LEU A 361 -2.74 9.86 -12.40
CA LEU A 361 -2.72 11.31 -12.52
C LEU A 361 -2.66 11.67 -14.00
N MET A 362 -3.81 12.00 -14.57
CA MET A 362 -3.89 12.62 -15.88
C MET A 362 -3.31 14.03 -15.76
N HIS A 363 -2.18 14.30 -16.44
CA HIS A 363 -1.75 15.67 -16.63
C HIS A 363 -2.86 16.43 -17.35
N PRO A 364 -3.17 17.68 -16.96
CA PRO A 364 -4.15 18.47 -17.69
C PRO A 364 -3.67 18.62 -19.14
N ILE A 365 -4.40 18.00 -20.07
CA ILE A 365 -4.13 18.15 -21.50
C ILE A 365 -4.51 19.59 -21.86
N PHE A 366 -3.52 20.40 -22.22
CA PHE A 366 -3.77 21.70 -22.85
C PHE A 366 -4.06 21.46 -24.32
N MET A 367 -5.32 21.19 -24.65
CA MET A 367 -5.79 21.21 -26.03
C MET A 367 -6.40 22.60 -26.28
N PRO A 368 -5.83 23.44 -27.17
CA PRO A 368 -6.51 24.65 -27.58
C PRO A 368 -7.87 24.28 -28.17
N ARG A 369 -8.92 25.01 -27.77
CA ARG A 369 -10.30 24.73 -28.21
C ARG A 369 -10.35 24.70 -29.73
N ASN A 370 -10.97 23.68 -30.30
CA ASN A 370 -11.17 23.60 -31.74
C ASN A 370 -12.20 24.64 -32.18
N GLU A 371 -11.73 25.81 -32.57
CA GLU A 371 -12.55 26.93 -33.01
C GLU A 371 -13.46 26.57 -34.21
N GLU A 372 -13.00 25.70 -35.10
CA GLU A 372 -13.80 25.24 -36.24
C GLU A 372 -14.99 24.41 -35.77
N GLU A 373 -14.80 23.54 -34.77
CA GLU A 373 -15.87 22.73 -34.19
C GLU A 373 -16.89 23.60 -33.44
N ILE A 374 -16.42 24.57 -32.66
CA ILE A 374 -17.30 25.54 -31.98
C ILE A 374 -18.14 26.29 -33.02
N MET A 375 -17.53 26.78 -34.09
CA MET A 375 -18.22 27.50 -35.16
C MET A 375 -19.21 26.59 -35.92
N ARG A 376 -18.82 25.35 -36.22
CA ARG A 376 -19.70 24.36 -36.85
C ARG A 376 -20.92 24.05 -35.97
N ASN A 377 -20.73 23.90 -34.66
CA ASN A 377 -21.80 23.67 -33.70
C ASN A 377 -22.73 24.88 -33.59
N ILE A 378 -22.17 26.09 -33.53
CA ILE A 378 -22.94 27.34 -33.57
C ILE A 378 -23.81 27.43 -34.82
N LEU A 379 -23.25 27.14 -36.01
CA LEU A 379 -23.98 27.17 -37.27
C LEU A 379 -25.09 26.10 -37.30
N SER A 380 -24.79 24.91 -36.78
CA SER A 380 -25.75 23.81 -36.67
C SER A 380 -26.94 24.20 -35.80
N LEU A 381 -26.69 24.79 -34.63
CA LEU A 381 -27.75 25.27 -33.72
C LEU A 381 -28.53 26.46 -34.30
N SER A 382 -27.84 27.40 -34.96
CA SER A 382 -28.48 28.54 -35.62
C SER A 382 -29.48 28.09 -36.69
N ASN A 383 -29.16 27.04 -37.44
CA ASN A 383 -30.03 26.46 -38.48
C ASN A 383 -31.29 25.77 -37.92
N GLN A 384 -31.28 25.35 -36.65
CA GLN A 384 -32.44 24.77 -35.99
C GLN A 384 -33.49 25.82 -35.59
N ILE A 385 -33.10 27.09 -35.45
CA ILE A 385 -34.01 28.19 -35.09
C ILE A 385 -34.60 28.80 -36.37
N LYS A 386 -35.83 28.43 -36.70
CA LYS A 386 -36.56 28.85 -37.90
C LYS A 386 -37.74 29.80 -37.61
N TYR A 387 -38.23 29.84 -36.38
CA TYR A 387 -39.39 30.63 -35.97
C TYR A 387 -39.11 31.46 -34.72
N LEU A 388 -39.89 32.53 -34.50
CA LEU A 388 -39.70 33.46 -33.37
C LEU A 388 -39.97 32.80 -32.00
N HIS A 389 -40.79 31.75 -32.00
CA HIS A 389 -41.17 30.99 -30.82
C HIS A 389 -40.32 29.74 -30.60
N ASP A 390 -39.30 29.50 -31.45
CA ASP A 390 -38.40 28.37 -31.23
C ASP A 390 -37.62 28.55 -29.93
N LEU A 391 -37.52 27.46 -29.17
CA LEU A 391 -36.73 27.42 -27.95
C LEU A 391 -35.24 27.64 -28.26
N PRO A 392 -34.49 28.29 -27.35
CA PRO A 392 -33.04 28.31 -27.40
C PRO A 392 -32.47 26.91 -27.57
N GLN A 393 -31.48 26.77 -28.44
CA GLN A 393 -30.81 25.51 -28.72
C GLN A 393 -29.50 25.45 -27.96
N VAL A 394 -29.22 24.33 -27.29
CA VAL A 394 -28.00 24.17 -26.50
C VAL A 394 -27.25 22.89 -26.88
N ILE A 395 -25.92 22.99 -26.95
CA ILE A 395 -25.00 21.85 -26.94
C ILE A 395 -24.20 21.93 -25.65
N ILE A 396 -24.17 20.80 -24.94
CA ILE A 396 -23.40 20.65 -23.70
C ILE A 396 -22.38 19.54 -23.92
N SER A 397 -21.11 19.90 -23.77
CA SER A 397 -19.97 19.02 -23.98
C SER A 397 -19.08 19.04 -22.73
N PHE A 398 -18.57 17.88 -22.35
CA PHE A 398 -17.57 17.82 -21.28
C PHE A 398 -16.25 18.39 -21.81
N ASP A 399 -15.66 19.35 -21.09
CA ASP A 399 -14.40 20.01 -21.47
C ASP A 399 -13.24 19.35 -20.73
N LYS A 400 -13.25 19.44 -19.39
CA LYS A 400 -12.18 18.90 -18.55
C LYS A 400 -12.61 18.64 -17.12
N GLN A 401 -11.77 17.90 -16.41
CA GLN A 401 -11.86 17.69 -14.97
C GLN A 401 -10.62 18.30 -14.29
N THR A 402 -10.85 18.89 -13.12
CA THR A 402 -9.81 19.30 -12.16
C THR A 402 -9.88 18.45 -10.89
N ASN A 403 -9.04 18.72 -9.90
CA ASN A 403 -9.05 17.97 -8.64
C ASN A 403 -10.41 18.07 -7.91
N SER A 404 -11.07 19.22 -7.97
CA SER A 404 -12.31 19.51 -7.24
C SER A 404 -13.53 19.78 -8.14
N GLU A 405 -13.33 20.13 -9.41
CA GLU A 405 -14.40 20.61 -10.29
C GLU A 405 -14.47 19.83 -11.61
N LEU A 406 -15.70 19.62 -12.10
CA LEU A 406 -15.99 19.21 -13.47
C LEU A 406 -16.35 20.45 -14.29
N VAL A 407 -15.80 20.57 -15.49
CA VAL A 407 -16.02 21.70 -16.39
C VAL A 407 -16.72 21.22 -17.66
N PHE A 408 -17.87 21.83 -17.95
CA PHE A 408 -18.61 21.63 -19.18
C PHE A 408 -18.55 22.89 -20.04
N ASN A 409 -18.40 22.72 -21.34
CA ASN A 409 -18.55 23.78 -22.33
C ASN A 409 -19.98 23.77 -22.88
N VAL A 410 -20.61 24.94 -22.84
CA VAL A 410 -22.00 25.16 -23.25
C VAL A 410 -22.02 26.14 -24.40
N ILE A 411 -22.62 25.72 -25.52
CA ILE A 411 -22.92 26.57 -26.66
C ILE A 411 -24.43 26.76 -26.69
N LEU A 412 -24.90 27.98 -26.46
CA LEU A 412 -26.31 28.32 -26.46
C LEU A 412 -26.61 29.30 -27.59
N VAL A 413 -27.59 28.99 -28.44
CA VAL A 413 -28.07 29.89 -29.50
C VAL A 413 -29.53 30.25 -29.23
N ARG A 414 -29.86 31.54 -29.27
CA ARG A 414 -31.22 32.05 -29.04
C ARG A 414 -31.53 33.24 -29.94
N ILE A 415 -32.81 33.61 -30.02
CA ILE A 415 -33.24 34.87 -30.61
C ILE A 415 -33.21 35.96 -29.55
N CYS A 416 -32.48 37.04 -29.81
CA CYS A 416 -32.46 38.20 -28.92
C CYS A 416 -33.65 39.12 -29.20
N LYS A 417 -34.44 39.40 -28.16
CA LYS A 417 -35.49 40.42 -28.17
C LYS A 417 -34.97 41.69 -27.46
N PRO A 418 -35.47 42.89 -27.79
CA PRO A 418 -34.97 44.16 -27.24
C PRO A 418 -34.97 44.26 -25.71
N THR A 419 -35.84 43.49 -25.04
CA THR A 419 -36.00 43.49 -23.58
C THR A 419 -35.34 42.31 -22.87
N MET A 420 -34.58 41.46 -23.59
CA MET A 420 -33.96 40.27 -22.99
C MET A 420 -32.55 40.55 -22.48
N ASN A 421 -32.34 40.24 -21.20
CA ASN A 421 -31.03 40.25 -20.57
C ASN A 421 -30.08 39.25 -21.23
N SER A 422 -28.78 39.55 -21.17
CA SER A 422 -27.72 38.64 -21.62
C SER A 422 -27.71 37.35 -20.78
N ILE A 423 -27.14 36.26 -21.32
CA ILE A 423 -27.01 35.02 -20.55
C ILE A 423 -26.16 35.24 -19.30
N GLN A 424 -25.11 36.06 -19.39
CA GLN A 424 -24.27 36.41 -18.25
C GLN A 424 -25.06 37.15 -17.15
N GLU A 425 -25.93 38.08 -17.52
CA GLU A 425 -26.80 38.78 -16.56
C GLU A 425 -27.81 37.83 -15.90
N LYS A 426 -28.36 36.88 -16.65
CA LYS A 426 -29.26 35.86 -16.09
C LYS A 426 -28.57 35.01 -15.02
N PHE A 427 -27.33 34.57 -15.26
CA PHE A 427 -26.53 33.84 -14.27
C PHE A 427 -26.14 34.69 -13.05
N LYS A 428 -26.08 36.02 -13.18
CA LYS A 428 -25.86 36.92 -12.03
C LYS A 428 -27.13 37.17 -11.23
N ALA A 429 -28.29 37.19 -11.89
CA ALA A 429 -29.58 37.50 -11.27
C ALA A 429 -30.22 36.29 -10.58
N THR A 430 -29.97 35.07 -11.09
CA THR A 430 -30.55 33.84 -10.56
C THR A 430 -29.49 33.06 -9.77
N PRO A 431 -29.74 32.67 -8.50
CA PRO A 431 -28.83 31.80 -7.77
C PRO A 431 -28.77 30.43 -8.46
N SER A 432 -27.56 29.96 -8.77
CA SER A 432 -27.33 28.65 -9.38
C SER A 432 -26.18 27.95 -8.68
N SER A 433 -26.23 26.62 -8.67
CA SER A 433 -25.13 25.77 -8.23
C SER A 433 -23.96 25.75 -9.23
N LEU A 434 -24.16 26.28 -10.45
CA LEU A 434 -23.16 26.37 -11.50
C LEU A 434 -22.31 27.64 -11.38
N ILE A 435 -20.99 27.47 -11.47
CA ILE A 435 -20.08 28.62 -11.62
C ILE A 435 -19.97 28.94 -13.11
N TYR A 436 -20.52 30.08 -13.52
CA TYR A 436 -20.49 30.57 -14.91
C TYR A 436 -19.13 31.17 -15.28
N VAL A 437 -18.56 30.75 -16.41
CA VAL A 437 -17.31 31.27 -16.96
C VAL A 437 -17.56 31.72 -18.40
N HIS A 438 -17.65 33.03 -18.62
CA HIS A 438 -17.88 33.58 -19.95
C HIS A 438 -16.69 33.30 -20.88
N ASP A 439 -16.97 32.88 -22.12
CA ASP A 439 -15.98 32.87 -23.21
C ASP A 439 -16.31 34.00 -24.19
N ARG A 440 -17.44 33.88 -24.91
CA ARG A 440 -17.84 34.90 -25.91
C ARG A 440 -19.33 34.90 -26.19
N SER A 441 -19.82 36.03 -26.72
CA SER A 441 -21.15 36.14 -27.34
C SER A 441 -21.05 36.81 -28.71
N LYS A 442 -21.75 36.28 -29.71
CA LYS A 442 -21.71 36.79 -31.09
C LYS A 442 -23.08 36.67 -31.76
N VAL A 443 -23.42 37.65 -32.60
CA VAL A 443 -24.57 37.56 -33.50
C VAL A 443 -24.20 36.69 -34.71
N VAL A 444 -24.97 35.63 -34.94
CA VAL A 444 -24.66 34.57 -35.93
C VAL A 444 -25.62 34.54 -37.11
N GLY A 445 -26.54 35.51 -37.16
CA GLY A 445 -27.49 35.70 -38.25
C GLY A 445 -28.74 36.44 -37.79
N TYR A 446 -29.68 36.62 -38.71
CA TYR A 446 -30.96 37.27 -38.43
C TYR A 446 -32.12 36.37 -38.84
N LEU A 447 -33.13 36.26 -37.99
CA LEU A 447 -34.41 35.70 -38.35
C LEU A 447 -35.26 36.79 -39.03
N ARG A 448 -35.71 36.51 -40.26
CA ARG A 448 -36.52 37.42 -41.10
C ARG A 448 -35.91 38.83 -41.24
N LYS A 449 -34.58 38.94 -41.20
CA LYS A 449 -33.81 40.21 -41.24
C LYS A 449 -34.08 41.20 -40.09
N THR A 450 -34.90 40.85 -39.10
CA THR A 450 -35.29 41.77 -38.00
C THR A 450 -34.77 41.32 -36.65
N TYR A 451 -34.77 40.01 -36.37
CA TYR A 451 -34.45 39.50 -35.04
C TYR A 451 -33.07 38.85 -35.02
N PRO A 452 -32.07 39.40 -34.30
CA PRO A 452 -30.73 38.82 -34.25
C PRO A 452 -30.72 37.47 -33.52
N LYS A 453 -30.01 36.50 -34.07
CA LYS A 453 -29.66 35.25 -33.41
C LYS A 453 -28.33 35.43 -32.68
N GLU A 454 -28.33 35.28 -31.37
CA GLU A 454 -27.14 35.35 -30.52
C GLU A 454 -26.67 33.94 -30.18
N ALA A 455 -25.40 33.67 -30.42
CA ALA A 455 -24.70 32.51 -29.89
C ALA A 455 -23.83 32.95 -28.71
N THR A 456 -23.96 32.27 -27.58
CA THR A 456 -23.14 32.48 -26.38
C THR A 456 -22.42 31.18 -26.05
N VAL A 457 -21.09 31.24 -25.98
CA VAL A 457 -20.22 30.13 -25.58
C VAL A 457 -19.70 30.45 -24.18
N PHE A 458 -19.80 29.48 -23.28
CA PHE A 458 -19.39 29.65 -21.89
C PHE A 458 -19.10 28.30 -21.24
N GLY A 459 -18.20 28.32 -20.25
CA GLY A 459 -17.99 27.20 -19.37
C GLY A 459 -18.94 27.25 -18.18
N VAL A 460 -19.33 26.09 -17.67
CA VAL A 460 -19.97 25.93 -16.36
C VAL A 460 -19.17 24.94 -15.53
N LYS A 461 -18.99 25.25 -14.25
CA LYS A 461 -18.28 24.37 -13.32
C LYS A 461 -19.21 23.80 -12.25
N LEU A 462 -18.94 22.54 -11.91
CA LEU A 462 -19.67 21.74 -10.92
C LEU A 462 -18.70 21.14 -9.91
N GLN A 463 -19.13 21.01 -8.66
CA GLN A 463 -18.37 20.30 -7.62
C GLN A 463 -18.34 18.79 -7.91
N LYS A 464 -17.12 18.23 -8.04
CA LYS A 464 -16.90 16.83 -8.44
C LYS A 464 -17.49 15.83 -7.44
N ASN A 465 -17.42 16.13 -6.14
CA ASN A 465 -17.73 15.18 -5.07
C ASN A 465 -19.17 14.63 -5.11
N GLN A 466 -20.11 15.38 -5.70
CA GLN A 466 -21.53 14.99 -5.80
C GLN A 466 -21.80 13.92 -6.88
N PHE A 467 -20.82 13.70 -7.75
CA PHE A 467 -20.91 12.80 -8.91
C PHE A 467 -19.94 11.63 -8.82
N LEU A 468 -19.25 11.46 -7.69
CA LEU A 468 -18.40 10.30 -7.43
C LEU A 468 -19.25 9.07 -7.14
N ARG A 469 -18.92 7.97 -7.81
CA ARG A 469 -19.44 6.63 -7.53
C ARG A 469 -18.64 5.97 -6.39
N ARG A 470 -19.10 4.81 -5.92
CA ARG A 470 -18.45 4.06 -4.82
C ARG A 470 -17.02 3.58 -5.15
N ASP A 471 -16.71 3.47 -6.43
CA ASP A 471 -15.41 3.10 -6.99
C ASP A 471 -14.53 4.33 -7.33
N HIS A 472 -14.94 5.53 -6.90
CA HIS A 472 -14.30 6.82 -7.22
C HIS A 472 -14.31 7.22 -8.71
N SER A 473 -15.04 6.51 -9.58
CA SER A 473 -15.33 6.97 -10.94
C SER A 473 -16.35 8.12 -10.92
N ILE A 474 -16.41 8.91 -12.00
CA ILE A 474 -17.29 10.08 -12.10
C ILE A 474 -18.47 9.78 -13.02
N ASP A 475 -19.68 10.03 -12.53
CA ASP A 475 -20.89 9.96 -13.34
C ASP A 475 -21.12 11.25 -14.13
N LEU A 476 -20.55 11.30 -15.34
CA LEU A 476 -20.69 12.44 -16.24
C LEU A 476 -22.13 12.66 -16.74
N ASN A 477 -22.94 11.61 -16.82
CA ASN A 477 -24.33 11.71 -17.27
C ASN A 477 -25.18 12.41 -16.21
N LYS A 478 -25.04 12.01 -14.95
CA LYS A 478 -25.69 12.69 -13.81
C LYS A 478 -25.23 14.15 -13.72
N ALA A 479 -23.93 14.39 -13.86
CA ALA A 479 -23.39 15.75 -13.87
C ALA A 479 -23.99 16.61 -15.01
N ARG A 480 -24.07 16.07 -16.22
CA ARG A 480 -24.69 16.74 -17.38
C ARG A 480 -26.18 17.02 -17.16
N GLN A 481 -26.93 16.09 -16.57
CA GLN A 481 -28.33 16.31 -16.22
C GLN A 481 -28.51 17.46 -15.24
N THR A 482 -27.63 17.58 -14.23
CA THR A 482 -27.59 18.74 -13.34
C THR A 482 -27.31 20.03 -14.09
N VAL A 483 -26.35 20.03 -15.04
CA VAL A 483 -26.09 21.20 -15.90
C VAL A 483 -27.35 21.63 -16.65
N ILE A 484 -28.11 20.68 -17.22
CA ILE A 484 -29.32 20.98 -18.00
C ILE A 484 -30.43 21.52 -17.10
N ALA A 485 -30.64 20.91 -15.93
CA ALA A 485 -31.64 21.35 -14.98
C ALA A 485 -31.37 22.80 -14.52
N GLU A 486 -30.12 23.10 -14.18
CA GLU A 486 -29.68 24.44 -13.77
C GLU A 486 -29.72 25.45 -14.92
N LEU A 487 -29.31 25.06 -16.14
CA LEU A 487 -29.46 25.91 -17.33
C LEU A 487 -30.93 26.25 -17.58
N THR A 488 -31.82 25.27 -17.42
CA THR A 488 -33.26 25.47 -17.58
C THR A 488 -33.81 26.40 -16.49
N HIS A 489 -33.31 26.28 -15.26
CA HIS A 489 -33.66 27.15 -14.14
C HIS A 489 -33.23 28.62 -14.39
N VAL A 490 -32.00 28.83 -14.87
CA VAL A 490 -31.43 30.17 -15.07
C VAL A 490 -31.92 30.83 -16.37
N VAL A 491 -31.92 30.09 -17.48
CA VAL A 491 -32.18 30.64 -18.81
C VAL A 491 -33.64 30.54 -19.21
N GLY A 492 -34.38 29.58 -18.65
CA GLY A 492 -35.71 29.14 -19.08
C GLY A 492 -35.63 27.87 -19.94
N GLU A 493 -36.76 27.43 -20.51
CA GLU A 493 -36.80 26.23 -21.34
C GLU A 493 -35.79 26.29 -22.50
N VAL A 494 -34.95 25.27 -22.61
CA VAL A 494 -33.95 25.09 -23.67
C VAL A 494 -34.12 23.73 -24.34
N ARG A 495 -33.83 23.65 -25.64
CA ARG A 495 -33.77 22.39 -26.38
C ARG A 495 -32.34 21.86 -26.39
N ASP A 496 -32.15 20.71 -25.77
CA ASP A 496 -30.88 20.00 -25.75
C ASP A 496 -30.65 19.26 -27.08
N PHE A 497 -29.77 19.81 -27.91
CA PHE A 497 -29.52 19.32 -29.27
C PHE A 497 -28.82 17.95 -29.27
N ASN A 498 -27.86 17.73 -28.37
CA ASN A 498 -27.15 16.45 -28.25
C ASN A 498 -27.74 15.51 -27.19
N GLY A 499 -28.70 15.98 -26.39
CA GLY A 499 -29.35 15.21 -25.32
C GLY A 499 -30.06 13.97 -25.80
N GLY A 500 -30.83 14.05 -26.90
CA GLY A 500 -31.59 12.90 -27.40
C GLY A 500 -30.71 11.72 -27.79
N MET A 501 -29.53 11.99 -28.36
CA MET A 501 -28.56 10.94 -28.69
C MET A 501 -27.95 10.32 -27.43
N ILE A 502 -27.56 11.15 -26.46
CA ILE A 502 -26.95 10.70 -25.20
C ILE A 502 -27.96 9.89 -24.36
N SER A 503 -29.22 10.32 -24.29
CA SER A 503 -30.29 9.59 -23.62
C SER A 503 -30.51 8.22 -24.26
N LYS A 504 -30.54 8.12 -25.59
CA LYS A 504 -30.64 6.83 -26.28
C LYS A 504 -29.45 5.90 -26.02
N GLN A 505 -28.23 6.44 -25.96
CA GLN A 505 -27.05 5.65 -25.57
C GLN A 505 -27.20 5.10 -24.14
N HIS A 506 -27.70 5.93 -23.23
CA HIS A 506 -27.93 5.53 -21.84
C HIS A 506 -29.04 4.47 -21.73
N GLU A 507 -30.15 4.63 -22.45
CA GLU A 507 -31.23 3.65 -22.53
C GLU A 507 -30.71 2.29 -23.03
N LEU A 508 -29.90 2.29 -24.10
CA LEU A 508 -29.29 1.07 -24.62
C LEU A 508 -28.36 0.40 -23.61
N LEU A 509 -27.49 1.17 -22.94
CA LEU A 509 -26.61 0.65 -21.89
C LEU A 509 -27.41 0.06 -20.72
N CYS A 510 -28.49 0.71 -20.30
CA CYS A 510 -29.41 0.20 -19.27
C CYS A 510 -30.13 -1.08 -19.71
N ALA A 511 -30.53 -1.19 -20.99
CA ALA A 511 -31.12 -2.41 -21.53
C ALA A 511 -30.12 -3.57 -21.53
N VAL A 512 -28.87 -3.33 -21.92
CA VAL A 512 -27.77 -4.32 -21.85
C VAL A 512 -27.54 -4.76 -20.40
N ARG A 513 -27.50 -3.83 -19.44
CA ARG A 513 -27.41 -4.16 -18.00
C ARG A 513 -28.54 -5.06 -17.54
N GLY A 514 -29.77 -4.74 -17.92
CA GLY A 514 -30.95 -5.54 -17.57
C GLY A 514 -30.88 -6.97 -18.09
N GLN A 515 -30.31 -7.18 -19.28
CA GLN A 515 -30.11 -8.52 -19.88
C GLN A 515 -28.95 -9.30 -19.25
N LEU A 516 -28.02 -8.63 -18.59
CA LEU A 516 -26.87 -9.25 -17.90
C LEU A 516 -27.14 -9.58 -16.43
N ASN A 517 -28.36 -9.34 -15.93
CA ASN A 517 -28.77 -9.67 -14.56
C ASN A 517 -28.62 -11.18 -14.30
N GLY A 518 -27.55 -11.58 -13.60
CA GLY A 518 -27.20 -12.97 -13.31
C GLY A 518 -25.74 -13.33 -13.60
N PHE A 519 -25.04 -12.53 -14.41
CA PHE A 519 -23.60 -12.69 -14.64
C PHE A 519 -22.78 -11.89 -13.61
N LYS A 520 -21.66 -12.44 -13.14
CA LYS A 520 -20.70 -11.71 -12.29
C LYS A 520 -19.75 -10.92 -13.19
N TYR A 521 -19.96 -9.62 -13.32
CA TYR A 521 -19.08 -8.73 -14.10
C TYR A 521 -18.84 -7.40 -13.39
N ASN A 522 -17.78 -6.70 -13.80
CA ASN A 522 -17.46 -5.35 -13.31
C ASN A 522 -18.22 -4.30 -14.15
N GLU A 523 -19.00 -3.43 -13.51
CA GLU A 523 -19.77 -2.39 -14.20
C GLU A 523 -18.90 -1.43 -15.04
N LEU A 524 -17.71 -1.07 -14.56
CA LEU A 524 -16.76 -0.23 -15.30
C LEU A 524 -16.28 -0.92 -16.57
N MET A 525 -16.09 -2.23 -16.52
CA MET A 525 -15.68 -3.00 -17.71
C MET A 525 -16.76 -2.96 -18.78
N LEU A 526 -18.04 -3.10 -18.38
CA LEU A 526 -19.17 -2.97 -19.30
C LEU A 526 -19.24 -1.56 -19.90
N GLU A 527 -19.09 -0.52 -19.09
CA GLU A 527 -19.07 0.87 -19.58
C GLU A 527 -17.91 1.11 -20.54
N ASN A 528 -16.70 0.69 -20.18
CA ASN A 528 -15.51 0.82 -21.04
C ASN A 528 -15.69 0.08 -22.36
N PHE A 529 -16.25 -1.14 -22.32
CA PHE A 529 -16.62 -1.88 -23.51
C PHE A 529 -17.62 -1.12 -24.38
N PHE A 530 -18.71 -0.64 -23.79
CA PHE A 530 -19.78 0.07 -24.51
C PHE A 530 -19.28 1.36 -25.16
N TYR A 531 -18.52 2.17 -24.42
CA TYR A 531 -17.95 3.41 -24.96
C TYR A 531 -16.75 3.19 -25.87
N SER A 532 -16.19 1.97 -25.95
CA SER A 532 -15.18 1.62 -26.96
C SER A 532 -15.76 1.27 -28.33
N LEU A 533 -17.09 1.12 -28.45
CA LEU A 533 -17.75 0.76 -29.70
C LEU A 533 -17.50 1.81 -30.79
N THR A 534 -17.09 1.35 -31.96
CA THR A 534 -16.80 2.16 -33.14
C THR A 534 -17.53 1.56 -34.35
N PRO A 535 -18.26 2.37 -35.15
CA PRO A 535 -18.46 3.82 -35.01
C PRO A 535 -19.44 4.20 -33.88
N ASP A 536 -19.35 5.43 -33.35
CA ASP A 536 -20.15 5.92 -32.21
C ASP A 536 -21.68 5.78 -32.40
N VAL A 537 -22.16 5.82 -33.65
CA VAL A 537 -23.57 5.64 -34.01
C VAL A 537 -24.09 4.27 -33.55
N MET A 538 -23.23 3.25 -33.52
CA MET A 538 -23.57 1.90 -33.07
C MET A 538 -24.02 1.84 -31.61
N ARG A 539 -23.61 2.83 -30.78
CA ARG A 539 -24.08 2.97 -29.39
C ARG A 539 -25.55 3.39 -29.26
N THR A 540 -26.22 3.67 -30.38
CA THR A 540 -27.65 4.04 -30.41
C THR A 540 -28.51 3.15 -31.29
N VAL A 541 -27.89 2.40 -32.22
CA VAL A 541 -28.61 1.66 -33.26
C VAL A 541 -28.53 0.15 -33.05
N LEU A 542 -27.49 -0.36 -32.39
CA LEU A 542 -27.36 -1.81 -32.17
C LEU A 542 -28.43 -2.33 -31.20
N ASP A 543 -28.92 -3.53 -31.50
CA ASP A 543 -29.83 -4.25 -30.61
C ASP A 543 -29.11 -4.64 -29.30
N PRO A 544 -29.74 -4.43 -28.12
CA PRO A 544 -29.15 -4.79 -26.83
C PRO A 544 -28.68 -6.25 -26.76
N THR A 545 -29.40 -7.19 -27.39
CA THR A 545 -29.07 -8.62 -27.38
C THR A 545 -27.74 -8.93 -28.07
N LEU A 546 -27.42 -8.21 -29.16
CA LEU A 546 -26.16 -8.36 -29.88
C LEU A 546 -24.99 -7.86 -29.03
N LEU A 547 -25.17 -6.73 -28.35
CA LEU A 547 -24.16 -6.18 -27.43
C LEU A 547 -23.93 -7.09 -26.23
N THR A 548 -24.99 -7.62 -25.64
CA THR A 548 -24.93 -8.62 -24.56
C THR A 548 -24.17 -9.87 -25.01
N THR A 549 -24.41 -10.35 -26.23
CA THR A 549 -23.71 -11.51 -26.80
C THR A 549 -22.22 -11.26 -26.98
N LEU A 550 -21.83 -10.11 -27.55
CA LEU A 550 -20.41 -9.76 -27.70
C LEU A 550 -19.73 -9.55 -26.34
N PHE A 551 -20.41 -8.93 -25.37
CA PHE A 551 -19.88 -8.75 -24.03
C PHE A 551 -19.71 -10.09 -23.28
N ASN A 552 -20.63 -11.04 -23.46
CA ASN A 552 -20.46 -12.38 -22.92
C ASN A 552 -19.25 -13.10 -23.54
N LEU A 553 -18.99 -12.94 -24.85
CA LEU A 553 -17.77 -13.45 -25.47
C LEU A 553 -16.50 -12.82 -24.88
N LEU A 554 -16.55 -11.54 -24.48
CA LEU A 554 -15.46 -10.90 -23.75
C LEU A 554 -15.25 -11.58 -22.39
N LEU A 555 -16.31 -11.77 -21.61
CA LEU A 555 -16.24 -12.43 -20.29
C LEU A 555 -15.69 -13.85 -20.40
N GLU A 556 -16.18 -14.64 -21.35
CA GLU A 556 -15.66 -15.98 -21.60
C GLU A 556 -14.18 -15.97 -22.01
N SER A 557 -13.71 -14.91 -22.67
CA SER A 557 -12.30 -14.74 -23.06
C SER A 557 -11.40 -14.27 -21.91
N LEU A 558 -11.98 -13.78 -20.81
CA LEU A 558 -11.27 -13.47 -19.57
C LEU A 558 -10.98 -14.74 -18.75
N ASP A 559 -11.95 -15.65 -18.67
CA ASP A 559 -11.84 -16.88 -17.87
C ASP A 559 -10.80 -17.87 -18.43
N ASN A 560 -10.51 -17.82 -19.72
CA ASN A 560 -9.48 -18.67 -20.34
C ASN A 560 -8.13 -17.94 -20.42
N SER A 561 -7.17 -18.37 -19.61
CA SER A 561 -5.76 -18.01 -19.78
C SER A 561 -5.25 -18.50 -21.14
N LEU A 562 -4.45 -17.69 -21.84
CA LEU A 562 -3.73 -18.15 -23.04
C LEU A 562 -2.88 -19.37 -22.66
N LEU A 563 -2.94 -20.43 -23.47
CA LEU A 563 -2.06 -21.58 -23.27
C LEU A 563 -0.61 -21.14 -23.53
N ARG A 564 0.36 -21.77 -22.85
CA ARG A 564 1.78 -21.41 -22.98
C ARG A 564 2.20 -21.44 -24.45
N GLY A 565 2.48 -20.26 -25.03
CA GLY A 565 2.98 -20.10 -26.39
C GLY A 565 2.02 -19.38 -27.35
N GLU A 566 0.73 -19.23 -27.02
CA GLU A 566 -0.22 -18.49 -27.85
C GLU A 566 -0.12 -16.97 -27.62
N LYS A 567 0.24 -16.21 -28.66
CA LYS A 567 0.30 -14.73 -28.59
C LYS A 567 -1.08 -14.07 -28.73
N HIS A 568 -2.05 -14.81 -29.25
CA HIS A 568 -3.41 -14.37 -29.44
C HIS A 568 -4.38 -15.56 -29.42
N SER A 569 -5.66 -15.31 -29.14
CA SER A 569 -6.73 -16.28 -29.33
C SER A 569 -7.94 -15.63 -29.98
N LEU A 570 -8.64 -16.37 -30.83
CA LEU A 570 -9.84 -15.94 -31.55
C LEU A 570 -11.02 -16.79 -31.10
N ARG A 571 -12.09 -16.14 -30.67
CA ARG A 571 -13.39 -16.77 -30.46
C ARG A 571 -14.40 -16.21 -31.44
N ILE A 572 -15.15 -17.08 -32.08
CA ILE A 572 -16.22 -16.68 -33.00
C ILE A 572 -17.53 -17.35 -32.62
N ARG A 573 -18.62 -16.59 -32.75
CA ARG A 573 -19.98 -17.09 -32.60
C ARG A 573 -20.81 -16.65 -33.80
N PHE A 574 -21.47 -17.59 -34.43
CA PHE A 574 -22.41 -17.32 -35.52
C PHE A 574 -23.82 -17.11 -34.95
N GLY A 575 -24.46 -16.02 -35.38
CA GLY A 575 -25.87 -15.73 -35.13
C GLY A 575 -26.69 -15.86 -36.42
N ALA A 576 -28.00 -15.62 -36.32
CA ALA A 576 -28.91 -15.72 -37.47
C ALA A 576 -28.58 -14.71 -38.58
N SER A 577 -28.26 -13.47 -38.21
CA SER A 577 -27.99 -12.34 -39.12
C SER A 577 -26.67 -11.62 -38.80
N CYS A 578 -25.80 -12.25 -38.03
CA CYS A 578 -24.54 -11.63 -37.62
C CYS A 578 -23.46 -12.66 -37.24
N VAL A 579 -22.21 -12.21 -37.25
CA VAL A 579 -21.07 -12.93 -36.69
C VAL A 579 -20.41 -12.08 -35.62
N PHE A 580 -20.12 -12.70 -34.49
CA PHE A 580 -19.35 -12.11 -33.42
C PHE A 580 -17.94 -12.68 -33.43
N ALA A 581 -16.94 -11.81 -33.31
CA ALA A 581 -15.57 -12.22 -33.08
C ALA A 581 -15.01 -11.51 -31.86
N MET A 582 -14.27 -12.24 -31.02
CA MET A 582 -13.52 -11.69 -29.90
C MET A 582 -12.08 -12.19 -30.03
N ILE A 583 -11.14 -11.26 -30.16
CA ILE A 583 -9.72 -11.56 -30.29
C ILE A 583 -9.02 -11.07 -29.02
N LYS A 584 -8.39 -12.00 -28.30
CA LYS A 584 -7.47 -11.70 -27.21
C LYS A 584 -6.06 -11.62 -27.79
N ALA A 585 -5.33 -10.53 -27.53
CA ALA A 585 -4.00 -10.29 -28.06
C ALA A 585 -3.08 -9.70 -26.98
N GLU A 586 -1.89 -10.28 -26.79
CA GLU A 586 -0.85 -9.68 -25.94
C GLU A 586 -0.12 -8.55 -26.67
N ASP A 587 0.02 -8.65 -28.00
CA ASP A 587 0.67 -7.64 -28.82
C ASP A 587 -0.34 -6.62 -29.39
N ARG A 588 -0.10 -5.33 -29.09
CA ARG A 588 -0.92 -4.21 -29.57
C ARG A 588 -0.83 -4.01 -31.09
N SER A 589 0.24 -4.48 -31.74
CA SER A 589 0.44 -4.36 -33.20
C SER A 589 -0.67 -5.06 -33.99
N ILE A 590 -1.29 -6.11 -33.42
CA ILE A 590 -2.38 -6.87 -34.02
C ILE A 590 -3.59 -5.99 -34.32
N LYS A 591 -3.90 -5.02 -33.44
CA LYS A 591 -5.00 -4.07 -33.64
C LYS A 591 -4.80 -3.25 -34.90
N GLU A 592 -3.62 -2.68 -35.09
CA GLU A 592 -3.33 -1.81 -36.23
C GLU A 592 -3.33 -2.59 -37.54
N HIS A 593 -2.79 -3.81 -37.52
CA HIS A 593 -2.83 -4.71 -38.66
C HIS A 593 -4.27 -5.05 -39.07
N LEU A 594 -5.08 -5.51 -38.11
CA LEU A 594 -6.48 -5.87 -38.37
C LEU A 594 -7.34 -4.67 -38.76
N ALA A 595 -7.13 -3.49 -38.16
CA ALA A 595 -7.87 -2.28 -38.54
C ALA A 595 -7.59 -1.91 -40.01
N LYS A 596 -6.33 -1.98 -40.46
CA LYS A 596 -5.96 -1.74 -41.87
C LYS A 596 -6.53 -2.81 -42.80
N ALA A 597 -6.50 -4.07 -42.38
CA ALA A 597 -7.03 -5.18 -43.17
C ALA A 597 -8.56 -5.08 -43.31
N LEU A 598 -9.27 -4.87 -42.22
CA LEU A 598 -10.74 -4.79 -42.18
C LEU A 598 -11.28 -3.57 -42.93
N HIS A 599 -10.56 -2.45 -42.97
CA HIS A 599 -10.93 -1.32 -43.83
C HIS A 599 -10.94 -1.70 -45.32
N ARG A 600 -10.17 -2.71 -45.75
CA ARG A 600 -10.20 -3.23 -47.12
C ARG A 600 -11.29 -4.27 -47.34
N PHE A 601 -11.71 -4.96 -46.27
CA PHE A 601 -12.78 -5.96 -46.30
C PHE A 601 -14.17 -5.32 -46.34
N ASP A 602 -14.35 -4.17 -45.67
CA ASP A 602 -15.62 -3.43 -45.60
C ASP A 602 -15.95 -2.74 -46.94
N TYR A 603 -16.27 -3.52 -47.97
CA TYR A 603 -16.50 -3.05 -49.34
C TYR A 603 -17.83 -2.26 -49.49
N GLN A 604 -18.71 -2.27 -48.47
CA GLN A 604 -19.93 -1.44 -48.40
C GLN A 604 -20.26 -1.12 -46.93
N GLY A 605 -20.24 0.17 -46.58
CA GLY A 605 -20.13 0.64 -45.20
C GLY A 605 -21.31 0.34 -44.26
N GLY A 606 -21.01 0.43 -42.96
CA GLY A 606 -22.00 0.50 -41.87
C GLY A 606 -22.45 -0.84 -41.29
N HIS A 607 -21.97 -1.97 -41.83
CA HIS A 607 -22.36 -3.31 -41.38
C HIS A 607 -21.45 -3.89 -40.29
N MET A 608 -20.43 -3.14 -39.86
CA MET A 608 -19.48 -3.61 -38.85
C MET A 608 -19.44 -2.68 -37.65
N ALA A 609 -19.56 -3.26 -36.45
CA ALA A 609 -19.21 -2.61 -35.20
C ALA A 609 -17.95 -3.27 -34.64
N SER A 610 -17.06 -2.45 -34.07
CA SER A 610 -15.84 -2.94 -33.43
C SER A 610 -15.71 -2.36 -32.02
N SER A 611 -15.07 -3.08 -31.11
CA SER A 611 -14.74 -2.62 -29.77
C SER A 611 -13.28 -2.92 -29.45
N PHE A 612 -12.68 -2.10 -28.61
CA PHE A 612 -11.31 -2.30 -28.15
C PHE A 612 -11.22 -1.99 -26.66
N VAL A 613 -10.92 -3.02 -25.88
CA VAL A 613 -10.81 -2.91 -24.42
C VAL A 613 -9.46 -3.48 -23.98
N LEU A 614 -8.81 -2.80 -23.03
CA LEU A 614 -7.64 -3.31 -22.35
C LEU A 614 -8.06 -3.82 -20.98
N VAL A 615 -7.87 -5.11 -20.72
CA VAL A 615 -8.16 -5.72 -19.42
C VAL A 615 -6.91 -6.43 -18.94
N TYR A 616 -6.40 -6.04 -17.77
CA TYR A 616 -5.12 -6.53 -17.21
C TYR A 616 -3.97 -6.52 -18.22
N ASP A 617 -3.86 -5.42 -18.97
CA ASP A 617 -2.85 -5.17 -20.02
C ASP A 617 -2.91 -6.10 -21.26
N VAL A 618 -3.93 -6.94 -21.36
CA VAL A 618 -4.23 -7.72 -22.56
C VAL A 618 -5.27 -6.99 -23.40
N ALA A 619 -5.02 -6.92 -24.71
CA ALA A 619 -5.94 -6.32 -25.67
C ALA A 619 -7.06 -7.28 -26.05
N TYR A 620 -8.29 -6.80 -26.00
CA TYR A 620 -9.48 -7.49 -26.45
C TYR A 620 -10.12 -6.69 -27.59
N LEU A 621 -10.15 -7.27 -28.78
CA LEU A 621 -10.74 -6.71 -30.00
C LEU A 621 -12.06 -7.45 -30.27
N GLY A 622 -13.17 -6.75 -30.09
CA GLY A 622 -14.50 -7.28 -30.41
C GLY A 622 -14.96 -6.81 -31.78
N TYR A 623 -15.63 -7.67 -32.53
CA TYR A 623 -16.26 -7.33 -33.81
C TYR A 623 -17.66 -7.94 -33.88
N ILE A 624 -18.59 -7.16 -34.45
CA ILE A 624 -19.91 -7.60 -34.88
C ILE A 624 -20.00 -7.29 -36.36
N TYR A 625 -20.13 -8.32 -37.19
CA TYR A 625 -20.39 -8.20 -38.61
C TYR A 625 -21.85 -8.56 -38.89
N LEU A 626 -22.63 -7.59 -39.37
CA LEU A 626 -24.06 -7.72 -39.67
C LEU A 626 -24.23 -8.19 -41.12
N SER A 627 -24.74 -9.41 -41.31
CA SER A 627 -25.07 -9.93 -42.63
C SER A 627 -26.09 -11.06 -42.53
N ASP A 628 -27.18 -10.96 -43.29
CA ASP A 628 -28.17 -12.03 -43.41
C ASP A 628 -27.69 -13.20 -44.28
N VAL A 629 -26.56 -13.04 -44.98
CA VAL A 629 -26.02 -14.03 -45.92
C VAL A 629 -24.92 -14.83 -45.23
N ARG A 630 -25.17 -16.12 -44.98
CA ARG A 630 -24.21 -17.02 -44.32
C ARG A 630 -22.84 -17.12 -45.01
N ARG A 631 -22.79 -17.01 -46.34
CA ARG A 631 -21.51 -16.99 -47.08
C ARG A 631 -20.65 -15.78 -46.71
N ASN A 632 -21.25 -14.62 -46.48
CA ASN A 632 -20.51 -13.41 -46.09
C ASN A 632 -20.00 -13.52 -44.65
N GLN A 633 -20.81 -14.14 -43.78
CA GLN A 633 -20.43 -14.48 -42.41
C GLN A 633 -19.20 -15.41 -42.37
N GLU A 634 -19.21 -16.46 -43.22
CA GLU A 634 -18.09 -17.40 -43.36
C GLU A 634 -16.85 -16.72 -43.98
N ALA A 635 -17.03 -15.88 -45.00
CA ALA A 635 -15.94 -15.10 -45.59
C ALA A 635 -15.28 -14.15 -44.58
N PHE A 636 -16.06 -13.54 -43.68
CA PHE A 636 -15.52 -12.70 -42.60
C PHE A 636 -14.70 -13.51 -41.59
N TYR A 637 -15.18 -14.70 -41.23
CA TYR A 637 -14.44 -15.65 -40.38
C TYR A 637 -13.09 -16.04 -41.02
N GLU A 638 -13.12 -16.48 -42.28
CA GLU A 638 -11.91 -16.87 -43.01
C GLU A 638 -10.93 -15.71 -43.15
N PHE A 639 -11.44 -14.51 -43.38
CA PHE A 639 -10.63 -13.29 -43.44
C PHE A 639 -9.90 -13.01 -42.12
N LEU A 640 -10.60 -13.05 -40.99
CA LEU A 640 -9.97 -12.84 -39.68
C LEU A 640 -8.92 -13.92 -39.39
N GLN A 641 -9.23 -15.17 -39.68
CA GLN A 641 -8.33 -16.29 -39.42
C GLN A 641 -7.06 -16.22 -40.29
N ALA A 642 -7.19 -15.84 -41.56
CA ALA A 642 -6.06 -15.64 -42.47
C ALA A 642 -5.13 -14.52 -42.01
N ASN A 643 -5.67 -13.36 -41.62
CA ASN A 643 -4.85 -12.23 -41.17
C ASN A 643 -4.18 -12.48 -39.82
N LEU A 644 -4.82 -13.24 -38.92
CA LEU A 644 -4.21 -13.65 -37.65
C LEU A 644 -3.11 -14.71 -37.86
N SER A 645 -3.31 -15.65 -38.79
CA SER A 645 -2.31 -16.68 -39.12
C SER A 645 -1.04 -16.09 -39.75
N LEU A 646 -1.14 -14.96 -40.47
CA LEU A 646 0.01 -14.24 -41.00
C LEU A 646 0.91 -13.62 -39.91
N LEU A 647 0.38 -13.45 -38.68
CA LEU A 647 1.06 -12.84 -37.55
C LEU A 647 1.76 -13.86 -36.62
N THR A 648 1.61 -15.17 -36.87
CA THR A 648 2.21 -16.25 -36.07
C THR A 648 2.63 -17.46 -36.93
N PRO A 649 3.84 -18.03 -36.77
CA PRO A 649 4.12 -19.38 -37.25
C PRO A 649 3.31 -20.40 -36.44
N ILE A 650 2.61 -21.30 -37.13
CA ILE A 650 1.65 -22.29 -36.60
C ILE A 650 2.31 -23.22 -35.56
N PRO A 651 1.59 -23.58 -34.47
CA PRO A 651 1.20 -24.97 -34.29
C PRO A 651 -0.31 -25.14 -33.97
N SER A 652 -0.99 -25.87 -34.87
CA SER A 652 -2.23 -26.66 -34.72
C SER A 652 -3.36 -26.17 -33.80
N CYS A 653 -4.46 -25.72 -34.41
CA CYS A 653 -5.80 -25.62 -33.80
C CYS A 653 -6.31 -26.98 -33.30
N SER A 654 -6.78 -27.05 -32.05
CA SER A 654 -7.72 -28.07 -31.58
C SER A 654 -9.16 -27.59 -31.84
N PHE A 655 -9.88 -28.31 -32.71
CA PHE A 655 -11.32 -28.19 -32.91
C PHE A 655 -12.08 -28.63 -31.64
N TYR A 656 -13.00 -27.80 -31.15
CA TYR A 656 -14.16 -28.27 -30.39
C TYR A 656 -15.42 -27.78 -31.12
N GLN A 657 -16.05 -28.70 -31.85
CA GLN A 657 -17.43 -28.58 -32.30
C GLN A 657 -18.35 -28.82 -31.11
N SER A 658 -19.14 -27.83 -30.71
CA SER A 658 -20.39 -28.06 -29.99
C SER A 658 -21.54 -27.78 -30.97
N LEU A 659 -22.10 -28.86 -31.53
CA LEU A 659 -23.38 -28.84 -32.24
C LEU A 659 -24.51 -28.50 -31.25
N LEU A 660 -25.37 -27.58 -31.65
CA LEU A 660 -26.72 -27.44 -31.13
C LEU A 660 -27.69 -28.34 -31.92
N ILE A 661 -28.77 -28.74 -31.23
CA ILE A 661 -30.17 -29.00 -31.68
C ILE A 661 -30.70 -30.42 -31.36
N ASP A 662 -31.62 -30.42 -30.38
CA ASP A 662 -32.87 -31.17 -30.15
C ASP A 662 -33.00 -32.68 -30.46
N LYS A 663 -33.40 -33.45 -29.44
CA LYS A 663 -34.76 -34.03 -29.27
C LYS A 663 -34.80 -35.06 -28.13
N ASP A 664 -35.48 -34.71 -27.04
CA ASP A 664 -36.55 -35.43 -26.31
C ASP A 664 -36.71 -34.89 -24.88
#